data_AF-A0AAW2ZIH2-F1
#
_entry.id   AF-A0AAW2ZIH2-F1
#
_cell.length_a   1.000
_cell.length_b   1.000
_cell.length_c   1.000
_cell.angle_alpha   90.00
_cell.angle_beta   90.00
_cell.angle_gamma   90.00
#
_symmetry.space_group_name_H-M   'P 1'
#
loop_
_entity.id
_entity.type
_entity.pdbx_description
1 polymer ?
#
loop_
_entity_poly.entity_id
_entity_poly.type
_entity_poly.pdbx_seq_one_letter_code
_entity_poly.pdbx_strand_id
1 'polypeptide(L)'
;MSQDRRMQVMYNHVHPGEGEMLNSSAPRLSFSNTSGAQEQSKPSTGKKAMSYEVQQGVAIIKFHSPPVNALGKQFCQELQENVVRAFSDSKAKALVLSSAIPKVFVAGADINDLVENQQPGAKDPFKNNLSFNEFANTLENGPKPTVAAIDGLALGGGLEVAMACNRRISTQNGSFGLPELTLGIIPGLGGTQRLPRLIGVQKSLEMMLTSRPISTKDALSLKLIDQVVASDQLIPQAIQLALEMVEGTKSRTKALQLRTRLEPPHVLSKIFEAAEKKLDPRLPQQSACVKAVKAGLEFDGLYGLITENKEFAKCGTSPTAKALCHFFLSERATTKIPGVQIAKDGIKSVGIIGGGTMGSGIAIACLQAGIKVILKEVNQKFLDVGLGRIRSVFDSRLQRKRISQEAHAKATSLLSGQIDYSNFDKLDMVVEAVLEQIPLKQQVFGELEKHCSSTCILATNTSTIDIDEIGKNTKAQDRIIGLHFFSPAYIMPLLEIIRTKKTSSECLGKSLKFSQQIKKTPVVVLNEIGFAVNRIFLPYFMSSGLLVDLGMDPYKIDSALQKFGFAVGPFRTADIAGLDVGKFSRDSQSKLFKDRMYSSDNDSLLLKEKRLGEKTGSGYYLYKGDGDIKKPVQDPELSKYFEEGRRNMKLKPLQNQSNFSDEDIQLITLLPAVNEACRVIEEGLVYRVSDIDVAGAFGMNFPRMYGGLVKWADEFVGAKKVVERLEDLQKQTGLRLYEPCQYLKDCAANGKSLESGL
;
A
#
# COMPACT_ATOMS: atom_id res chain seq x y z
N MET A 1 20.28 -30.98 -43.66
CA MET A 1 21.07 -30.40 -42.56
C MET A 1 20.11 -29.71 -41.61
N SER A 2 20.33 -29.86 -40.30
CA SER A 2 19.60 -29.20 -39.21
C SER A 2 18.20 -29.75 -38.89
N GLN A 3 18.16 -30.82 -38.12
CA GLN A 3 17.19 -31.13 -37.06
C GLN A 3 17.71 -32.41 -36.36
N ASP A 4 17.35 -32.59 -35.09
CA ASP A 4 17.71 -33.74 -34.24
C ASP A 4 19.16 -33.89 -33.78
N ARG A 5 19.39 -33.52 -32.51
CA ARG A 5 19.98 -34.41 -31.47
C ARG A 5 20.35 -33.59 -30.23
N ARG A 6 19.65 -33.84 -29.12
CA ARG A 6 20.19 -34.12 -27.78
C ARG A 6 19.10 -33.92 -26.73
N MET A 7 18.41 -35.01 -26.37
CA MET A 7 17.71 -35.18 -25.09
C MET A 7 17.41 -36.67 -24.92
N GLN A 8 18.33 -37.37 -24.26
CA GLN A 8 18.11 -38.69 -23.66
C GLN A 8 19.17 -38.89 -22.57
N VAL A 9 18.82 -39.67 -21.53
CA VAL A 9 19.55 -39.99 -20.27
C VAL A 9 19.01 -39.13 -19.08
N MET A 10 18.25 -39.61 -18.08
CA MET A 10 17.93 -40.95 -17.55
C MET A 10 16.57 -40.97 -16.81
N TYR A 11 15.90 -42.13 -16.86
CA TYR A 11 14.81 -42.55 -15.99
C TYR A 11 15.31 -43.54 -14.91
N ASN A 12 14.84 -43.38 -13.67
CA ASN A 12 14.28 -44.42 -12.77
C ASN A 12 14.46 -44.04 -11.30
N HIS A 13 13.36 -43.81 -10.58
CA HIS A 13 12.86 -44.63 -9.47
C HIS A 13 11.63 -43.96 -8.84
N VAL A 14 10.50 -44.67 -8.79
CA VAL A 14 9.53 -44.83 -7.66
C VAL A 14 8.16 -45.24 -8.24
N HIS A 15 7.67 -46.40 -7.77
CA HIS A 15 6.34 -46.95 -8.05
C HIS A 15 5.23 -46.18 -7.32
N PRO A 16 3.99 -46.17 -7.84
CA PRO A 16 2.84 -45.52 -7.21
C PRO A 16 2.15 -46.44 -6.20
N GLY A 17 1.77 -45.90 -5.05
CA GLY A 17 0.84 -46.51 -4.10
C GLY A 17 -0.46 -45.71 -4.06
N GLU A 18 -1.56 -46.42 -4.26
CA GLU A 18 -2.99 -46.05 -4.14
C GLU A 18 -3.24 -45.20 -2.86
N GLY A 19 -4.14 -44.21 -2.80
CA GLY A 19 -5.38 -44.00 -3.54
C GLY A 19 -6.57 -43.99 -2.58
N GLU A 20 -6.60 -43.16 -1.53
CA GLU A 20 -7.80 -42.90 -0.73
C GLU A 20 -8.18 -41.41 -0.79
N MET A 21 -9.27 -41.13 -1.52
CA MET A 21 -9.89 -39.81 -1.60
C MET A 21 -10.61 -39.49 -0.29
N LEU A 22 -10.02 -38.60 0.52
CA LEU A 22 -10.75 -37.89 1.57
C LEU A 22 -11.37 -36.63 0.97
N ASN A 23 -12.68 -36.70 0.70
CA ASN A 23 -13.52 -35.54 0.40
C ASN A 23 -13.53 -34.58 1.61
N SER A 24 -12.77 -33.48 1.56
CA SER A 24 -12.96 -32.34 2.45
C SER A 24 -13.95 -31.36 1.81
N SER A 25 -15.23 -31.50 2.15
CA SER A 25 -16.26 -30.53 1.81
C SER A 25 -16.07 -29.26 2.64
N ALA A 26 -15.21 -28.35 2.19
CA ALA A 26 -15.26 -26.96 2.65
C ALA A 26 -16.55 -26.33 2.08
N PRO A 27 -17.38 -25.66 2.89
CA PRO A 27 -18.58 -25.01 2.38
C PRO A 27 -18.16 -23.90 1.43
N ARG A 28 -18.47 -24.07 0.14
CA ARG A 28 -18.45 -22.98 -0.84
C ARG A 28 -19.34 -21.88 -0.29
N LEU A 29 -18.86 -20.64 -0.31
CA LEU A 29 -19.74 -19.49 -0.18
C LEU A 29 -20.78 -19.60 -1.30
N SER A 30 -22.01 -19.95 -0.95
CA SER A 30 -23.15 -19.76 -1.85
C SER A 30 -23.42 -18.26 -1.89
N PHE A 31 -22.59 -17.54 -2.63
CA PHE A 31 -22.97 -16.22 -3.08
C PHE A 31 -24.13 -16.45 -4.06
N SER A 32 -25.33 -16.03 -3.67
CA SER A 32 -26.36 -15.79 -4.67
C SER A 32 -25.75 -14.82 -5.67
N ASN A 33 -25.53 -15.29 -6.89
CA ASN A 33 -25.18 -14.48 -8.05
C ASN A 33 -26.32 -13.50 -8.31
N THR A 34 -26.42 -12.45 -7.51
CA THR A 34 -26.74 -11.15 -8.07
C THR A 34 -25.43 -10.72 -8.70
N SER A 35 -25.34 -10.88 -10.02
CA SER A 35 -24.40 -10.15 -10.85
C SER A 35 -24.16 -8.80 -10.19
N GLY A 36 -22.96 -8.61 -9.66
CA GLY A 36 -22.48 -7.32 -9.21
C GLY A 36 -22.37 -6.47 -10.46
N ALA A 37 -23.52 -6.01 -10.95
CA ALA A 37 -23.60 -4.80 -11.72
C ALA A 37 -22.73 -3.84 -10.93
N GLN A 38 -21.70 -3.34 -11.61
CA GLN A 38 -20.98 -2.15 -11.19
C GLN A 38 -22.00 -1.28 -10.46
N GLU A 39 -21.87 -1.12 -9.15
CA GLU A 39 -22.37 0.10 -8.53
C GLU A 39 -21.49 1.22 -9.08
N GLN A 40 -21.66 1.49 -10.39
CA GLN A 40 -21.71 2.83 -10.90
C GLN A 40 -22.52 3.55 -9.84
N SER A 41 -21.88 4.50 -9.16
CA SER A 41 -22.60 5.53 -8.46
C SER A 41 -23.72 5.95 -9.40
N LYS A 42 -24.96 5.58 -9.05
CA LYS A 42 -26.13 6.09 -9.77
C LYS A 42 -25.89 7.59 -9.89
N PRO A 43 -25.92 8.18 -11.10
CA PRO A 43 -25.70 9.61 -11.25
C PRO A 43 -26.68 10.27 -10.29
N SER A 44 -26.14 10.96 -9.29
CA SER A 44 -26.98 11.58 -8.28
C SER A 44 -27.92 12.49 -9.04
N THR A 45 -29.22 12.27 -8.87
CA THR A 45 -30.26 13.12 -9.42
C THR A 45 -29.98 14.57 -9.00
N GLY A 46 -29.50 15.39 -9.94
CA GLY A 46 -29.59 16.86 -9.94
C GLY A 46 -28.99 17.67 -8.79
N LYS A 47 -28.09 17.12 -7.94
CA LYS A 47 -27.37 17.95 -6.97
C LYS A 47 -26.12 18.54 -7.61
N LYS A 48 -26.07 19.88 -7.69
CA LYS A 48 -24.89 20.62 -8.15
C LYS A 48 -23.70 20.34 -7.24
N ALA A 49 -22.52 20.11 -7.83
CA ALA A 49 -21.26 19.91 -7.12
C ALA A 49 -20.70 21.22 -6.54
N MET A 50 -21.27 22.37 -6.91
CA MET A 50 -20.86 23.67 -6.37
C MET A 50 -22.01 24.69 -6.31
N SER A 51 -21.81 25.70 -5.48
CA SER A 51 -22.71 26.86 -5.36
C SER A 51 -21.98 28.14 -5.78
N TYR A 52 -22.77 29.12 -6.25
CA TYR A 52 -22.31 30.43 -6.69
C TYR A 52 -23.09 31.52 -5.95
N GLU A 53 -22.38 32.43 -5.31
CA GLU A 53 -22.95 33.62 -4.69
C GLU A 53 -22.06 34.84 -4.95
N VAL A 54 -22.61 36.06 -4.82
CA VAL A 54 -21.82 37.29 -4.88
C VAL A 54 -21.95 38.01 -3.54
N GLN A 55 -20.81 38.25 -2.89
CA GLN A 55 -20.74 38.96 -1.61
C GLN A 55 -19.78 40.14 -1.77
N GLN A 56 -20.22 41.34 -1.39
CA GLN A 56 -19.40 42.56 -1.46
C GLN A 56 -18.78 42.81 -2.85
N GLY A 57 -19.49 42.43 -3.91
CA GLY A 57 -18.99 42.53 -5.29
C GLY A 57 -17.93 41.49 -5.66
N VAL A 58 -17.75 40.42 -4.89
CA VAL A 58 -16.85 39.29 -5.19
C VAL A 58 -17.70 38.04 -5.38
N ALA A 59 -17.53 37.37 -6.53
CA ALA A 59 -18.13 36.05 -6.75
C ALA A 59 -17.43 35.01 -5.88
N ILE A 60 -18.19 34.13 -5.23
CA ILE A 60 -17.68 33.03 -4.42
C ILE A 60 -18.24 31.73 -5.01
N ILE A 61 -17.34 30.88 -5.49
CA ILE A 61 -17.67 29.51 -5.90
C ILE A 61 -17.27 28.60 -4.73
N LYS A 62 -18.27 27.95 -4.12
CA LYS A 62 -18.07 26.98 -3.03
C LYS A 62 -18.27 25.57 -3.53
N PHE A 63 -17.22 24.76 -3.47
CA PHE A 63 -17.22 23.34 -3.84
C PHE A 63 -17.93 22.50 -2.78
N HIS A 64 -18.79 21.58 -3.22
CA HIS A 64 -19.54 20.68 -2.35
C HIS A 64 -19.90 19.37 -3.07
N SER A 65 -18.92 18.47 -3.18
CA SER A 65 -19.10 17.11 -3.73
C SER A 65 -18.68 16.07 -2.68
N PRO A 66 -19.48 15.82 -1.63
CA PRO A 66 -19.12 14.85 -0.58
C PRO A 66 -18.94 13.42 -1.15
N PRO A 67 -18.06 12.58 -0.56
CA PRO A 67 -17.34 12.81 0.69
C PRO A 67 -16.08 13.68 0.55
N VAL A 68 -15.55 13.85 -0.65
CA VAL A 68 -14.39 14.71 -0.95
C VAL A 68 -14.56 15.36 -2.31
N ASN A 69 -14.16 16.63 -2.45
CA ASN A 69 -14.14 17.28 -3.76
C ASN A 69 -13.03 16.66 -4.62
N ALA A 70 -13.41 16.01 -5.71
CA ALA A 70 -12.52 15.44 -6.72
C ALA A 70 -12.84 16.02 -8.10
N LEU A 71 -11.81 16.23 -8.92
CA LEU A 71 -11.93 16.74 -10.29
C LEU A 71 -12.37 15.63 -11.24
N GLY A 72 -13.62 15.18 -11.08
CA GLY A 72 -14.30 14.32 -12.05
C GLY A 72 -15.02 15.13 -13.13
N LYS A 73 -15.52 14.46 -14.18
CA LYS A 73 -16.16 15.10 -15.36
C LYS A 73 -17.19 16.18 -15.00
N GLN A 74 -18.16 15.86 -14.13
CA GLN A 74 -19.22 16.81 -13.72
C GLN A 74 -18.65 18.02 -12.96
N PHE A 75 -17.77 17.77 -11.98
CA PHE A 75 -17.15 18.83 -11.18
C PHE A 75 -16.39 19.80 -12.08
N CYS A 76 -15.61 19.25 -13.00
CA CYS A 76 -14.82 19.96 -13.98
C CYS A 76 -15.67 20.86 -14.89
N GLN A 77 -16.77 20.33 -15.42
CA GLN A 77 -17.72 21.09 -16.23
C GLN A 77 -18.36 22.24 -15.44
N GLU A 78 -18.92 21.94 -14.26
CA GLU A 78 -19.57 22.97 -13.43
C GLU A 78 -18.57 24.07 -13.01
N LEU A 79 -17.31 23.71 -12.76
CA LEU A 79 -16.26 24.68 -12.42
C LEU A 79 -16.00 25.65 -13.58
N GLN A 80 -15.86 25.12 -14.79
CA GLN A 80 -15.67 25.93 -15.99
C GLN A 80 -16.85 26.90 -16.20
N GLU A 81 -18.08 26.39 -16.13
CA GLU A 81 -19.30 27.18 -16.31
C GLU A 81 -19.39 28.32 -15.27
N ASN A 82 -19.12 28.03 -13.99
CA ASN A 82 -19.20 29.03 -12.93
C ASN A 82 -18.06 30.06 -12.99
N VAL A 83 -16.86 29.68 -13.45
CA VAL A 83 -15.77 30.63 -13.69
C VAL A 83 -16.11 31.57 -14.85
N VAL A 84 -16.63 31.04 -15.95
CA VAL A 84 -17.11 31.86 -17.08
C VAL A 84 -18.20 32.81 -16.62
N ARG A 85 -19.18 32.31 -15.85
CA ARG A 85 -20.23 33.12 -15.23
C ARG A 85 -19.65 34.24 -14.38
N ALA A 86 -18.70 33.94 -13.49
CA ALA A 86 -18.05 34.93 -12.63
C ALA A 86 -17.36 36.04 -13.44
N PHE A 87 -16.74 35.68 -14.57
CA PHE A 87 -16.10 36.65 -15.45
C PHE A 87 -17.10 37.51 -16.24
N SER A 88 -18.27 36.98 -16.61
CA SER A 88 -19.32 37.76 -17.29
C SER A 88 -20.24 38.55 -16.35
N ASP A 89 -20.36 38.16 -15.07
CA ASP A 89 -21.31 38.76 -14.13
C ASP A 89 -20.90 40.20 -13.75
N SER A 90 -21.68 41.19 -14.17
CA SER A 90 -21.39 42.61 -13.90
C SER A 90 -21.41 42.98 -12.41
N LYS A 91 -22.04 42.15 -11.56
CA LYS A 91 -22.03 42.35 -10.10
C LYS A 91 -20.74 41.86 -9.44
N ALA A 92 -19.98 41.00 -10.12
CA ALA A 92 -18.72 40.48 -9.61
C ALA A 92 -17.52 41.26 -10.20
N LYS A 93 -16.65 41.77 -9.33
CA LYS A 93 -15.38 42.44 -9.66
C LYS A 93 -14.18 41.51 -9.54
N ALA A 94 -14.30 40.47 -8.72
CA ALA A 94 -13.29 39.43 -8.48
C ALA A 94 -13.96 38.07 -8.18
N LEU A 95 -13.15 37.02 -8.07
CA LEU A 95 -13.60 35.64 -7.82
C LEU A 95 -12.80 35.00 -6.66
N VAL A 96 -13.51 34.32 -5.76
CA VAL A 96 -12.96 33.45 -4.72
C VAL A 96 -13.42 32.02 -4.97
N LEU A 97 -12.46 31.09 -5.00
CA LEU A 97 -12.71 29.64 -4.98
C LEU A 97 -12.53 29.13 -3.55
N SER A 98 -13.51 28.41 -3.01
CA SER A 98 -13.46 27.84 -1.67
C SER A 98 -14.21 26.51 -1.59
N SER A 99 -14.13 25.83 -0.44
CA SER A 99 -14.84 24.57 -0.21
C SER A 99 -15.81 24.68 0.96
N ALA A 100 -16.97 24.04 0.81
CA ALA A 100 -17.92 23.82 1.89
C ALA A 100 -17.65 22.52 2.67
N ILE A 101 -16.69 21.69 2.23
CA ILE A 101 -16.29 20.47 2.94
C ILE A 101 -15.13 20.83 3.90
N PRO A 102 -15.30 20.65 5.23
CA PRO A 102 -14.25 20.97 6.19
C PRO A 102 -12.95 20.23 5.90
N LYS A 103 -11.81 20.94 5.98
CA LYS A 103 -10.46 20.38 5.76
C LYS A 103 -10.23 19.70 4.40
N VAL A 104 -11.08 19.94 3.41
CA VAL A 104 -10.87 19.45 2.03
C VAL A 104 -11.19 20.58 1.07
N PHE A 105 -10.17 21.17 0.46
CA PHE A 105 -10.36 22.07 -0.68
C PHE A 105 -10.71 21.24 -1.92
N VAL A 106 -9.72 20.54 -2.48
CA VAL A 106 -9.86 19.58 -3.57
C VAL A 106 -8.78 18.50 -3.41
N ALA A 107 -9.18 17.24 -3.42
CA ALA A 107 -8.32 16.09 -3.11
C ALA A 107 -7.52 15.53 -4.30
N GLY A 108 -7.80 16.03 -5.52
CA GLY A 108 -7.14 15.59 -6.75
C GLY A 108 -8.14 15.25 -7.84
N ALA A 109 -7.68 14.53 -8.87
CA ALA A 109 -8.52 13.97 -9.92
C ALA A 109 -9.40 12.82 -9.41
N ASP A 110 -10.53 12.58 -10.08
CA ASP A 110 -11.28 11.34 -9.86
C ASP A 110 -10.55 10.16 -10.53
N ILE A 111 -10.16 9.18 -9.73
CA ILE A 111 -9.38 8.03 -10.21
C ILE A 111 -10.24 7.08 -11.03
N ASN A 112 -11.56 7.05 -10.80
CA ASN A 112 -12.46 6.23 -11.63
C ASN A 112 -12.49 6.75 -13.06
N ASP A 113 -12.54 8.07 -13.25
CA ASP A 113 -12.45 8.68 -14.58
C ASP A 113 -11.11 8.35 -15.25
N LEU A 114 -10.00 8.33 -14.50
CA LEU A 114 -8.70 7.93 -15.03
C LEU A 114 -8.67 6.47 -15.48
N VAL A 115 -9.28 5.56 -14.72
CA VAL A 115 -9.34 4.12 -15.05
C VAL A 115 -10.28 3.85 -16.22
N GLU A 116 -11.42 4.53 -16.32
CA GLU A 116 -12.30 4.47 -17.50
C GLU A 116 -11.55 4.87 -18.77
N ASN A 117 -10.72 5.91 -18.65
CA ASN A 117 -9.90 6.45 -19.72
C ASN A 117 -8.73 5.53 -20.14
N GLN A 118 -8.41 4.51 -19.34
CA GLN A 118 -7.38 3.51 -19.63
C GLN A 118 -7.92 2.28 -20.36
N GLN A 119 -9.25 2.16 -20.54
CA GLN A 119 -9.87 0.99 -21.14
C GLN A 119 -9.63 0.90 -22.66
N PRO A 120 -9.51 -0.33 -23.22
CA PRO A 120 -9.41 -0.52 -24.67
C PRO A 120 -10.58 0.14 -25.42
N GLY A 121 -10.28 0.93 -26.45
CA GLY A 121 -11.30 1.59 -27.28
C GLY A 121 -11.85 2.90 -26.71
N ALA A 122 -11.39 3.37 -25.54
CA ALA A 122 -11.67 4.73 -25.08
C ALA A 122 -11.16 5.75 -26.13
N LYS A 123 -12.00 6.72 -26.53
CA LYS A 123 -11.54 7.87 -27.33
C LYS A 123 -10.44 8.55 -26.53
N ASP A 124 -9.26 8.77 -27.12
CA ASP A 124 -8.07 9.34 -26.44
C ASP A 124 -8.47 10.49 -25.50
N PRO A 125 -8.68 10.17 -24.21
CA PRO A 125 -9.35 11.08 -23.30
C PRO A 125 -8.36 12.14 -22.80
N PHE A 126 -7.07 11.86 -22.96
CA PHE A 126 -5.99 12.77 -22.62
C PHE A 126 -5.76 13.83 -23.71
N LYS A 127 -6.34 13.70 -24.91
CA LYS A 127 -6.47 14.83 -25.86
C LYS A 127 -7.30 15.98 -25.29
N ASN A 128 -8.25 15.70 -24.41
CA ASN A 128 -9.06 16.75 -23.75
C ASN A 128 -8.31 17.47 -22.62
N ASN A 129 -7.13 17.01 -22.17
CA ASN A 129 -6.35 17.75 -21.16
C ASN A 129 -5.92 19.14 -21.66
N LEU A 130 -5.77 19.34 -22.98
CA LEU A 130 -5.56 20.66 -23.57
C LEU A 130 -6.68 21.64 -23.16
N SER A 131 -7.94 21.20 -23.17
CA SER A 131 -9.08 22.03 -22.73
C SER A 131 -9.04 22.40 -21.25
N PHE A 132 -8.40 21.56 -20.42
CA PHE A 132 -8.31 21.78 -18.97
C PHE A 132 -7.09 22.64 -18.58
N ASN A 133 -6.00 22.54 -19.33
CA ASN A 133 -4.90 23.48 -19.24
C ASN A 133 -5.29 24.87 -19.76
N GLU A 134 -6.10 24.95 -20.82
CA GLU A 134 -6.75 26.18 -21.28
C GLU A 134 -7.65 26.78 -20.20
N PHE A 135 -8.41 25.96 -19.46
CA PHE A 135 -9.17 26.41 -18.30
C PHE A 135 -8.27 27.04 -17.23
N ALA A 136 -7.18 26.38 -16.82
CA ALA A 136 -6.26 26.93 -15.83
C ALA A 136 -5.63 28.26 -16.30
N ASN A 137 -5.28 28.35 -17.58
CA ASN A 137 -4.78 29.60 -18.19
C ASN A 137 -5.84 30.69 -18.24
N THR A 138 -7.11 30.34 -18.47
CA THR A 138 -8.26 31.25 -18.44
C THR A 138 -8.52 31.77 -17.04
N LEU A 139 -8.41 30.92 -16.02
CA LEU A 139 -8.53 31.32 -14.62
C LEU A 139 -7.42 32.29 -14.20
N GLU A 140 -6.20 32.07 -14.68
CA GLU A 140 -5.02 32.88 -14.37
C GLU A 140 -5.00 34.24 -15.09
N ASN A 141 -5.37 34.25 -16.38
CA ASN A 141 -5.35 35.44 -17.25
C ASN A 141 -6.72 36.11 -17.40
N GLY A 142 -7.72 35.64 -16.67
CA GLY A 142 -9.08 36.15 -16.73
C GLY A 142 -9.18 37.64 -16.42
N PRO A 143 -10.28 38.29 -16.84
CA PRO A 143 -10.45 39.74 -16.72
C PRO A 143 -10.50 40.20 -15.24
N LYS A 144 -10.94 39.32 -14.33
CA LYS A 144 -11.15 39.62 -12.91
C LYS A 144 -10.11 38.91 -12.02
N PRO A 145 -9.65 39.51 -10.90
CA PRO A 145 -8.73 38.86 -9.99
C PRO A 145 -9.33 37.59 -9.36
N THR A 146 -8.49 36.59 -9.11
CA THR A 146 -8.90 35.31 -8.54
C THR A 146 -8.13 34.96 -7.26
N VAL A 147 -8.83 34.42 -6.24
CA VAL A 147 -8.26 33.97 -4.97
C VAL A 147 -8.68 32.53 -4.68
N ALA A 148 -7.74 31.66 -4.34
CA ALA A 148 -8.04 30.34 -3.76
C ALA A 148 -8.02 30.42 -2.24
N ALA A 149 -9.14 30.10 -1.60
CA ALA A 149 -9.31 30.07 -0.15
C ALA A 149 -9.38 28.62 0.35
N ILE A 150 -8.31 28.19 1.02
CA ILE A 150 -7.97 26.78 1.23
C ILE A 150 -8.08 26.41 2.70
N ASP A 151 -8.96 25.47 3.03
CA ASP A 151 -8.97 24.77 4.32
C ASP A 151 -8.67 23.30 4.09
N GLY A 152 -7.50 22.84 4.55
CA GLY A 152 -7.11 21.43 4.47
C GLY A 152 -6.51 20.99 3.13
N LEU A 153 -6.99 19.86 2.60
CA LEU A 153 -6.35 19.18 1.46
C LEU A 153 -6.49 19.97 0.15
N ALA A 154 -5.36 20.39 -0.42
CA ALA A 154 -5.22 20.86 -1.80
C ALA A 154 -4.17 19.98 -2.48
N LEU A 155 -4.63 18.87 -3.07
CA LEU A 155 -3.76 17.83 -3.62
C LEU A 155 -4.00 17.65 -5.12
N GLY A 156 -2.93 17.32 -5.84
CA GLY A 156 -2.90 17.11 -7.28
C GLY A 156 -3.53 18.26 -8.04
N GLY A 157 -4.47 17.95 -8.94
CA GLY A 157 -5.25 18.95 -9.66
C GLY A 157 -5.93 20.01 -8.77
N GLY A 158 -6.23 19.70 -7.51
CA GLY A 158 -6.71 20.69 -6.54
C GLY A 158 -5.69 21.79 -6.23
N LEU A 159 -4.42 21.42 -6.08
CA LEU A 159 -3.32 22.38 -5.96
C LEU A 159 -3.08 23.10 -7.28
N GLU A 160 -3.19 22.41 -8.42
CA GLU A 160 -3.00 23.04 -9.73
C GLU A 160 -4.03 24.14 -10.00
N VAL A 161 -5.31 23.90 -9.68
CA VAL A 161 -6.37 24.93 -9.72
C VAL A 161 -6.05 26.09 -8.78
N ALA A 162 -5.58 25.81 -7.55
CA ALA A 162 -5.19 26.87 -6.61
C ALA A 162 -3.99 27.69 -7.10
N MET A 163 -3.02 27.06 -7.77
CA MET A 163 -1.86 27.74 -8.35
C MET A 163 -2.21 28.58 -9.58
N ALA A 164 -3.29 28.24 -10.29
CA ALA A 164 -3.84 29.04 -11.38
C ALA A 164 -4.55 30.32 -10.89
N CYS A 165 -5.03 30.36 -9.64
CA CYS A 165 -5.53 31.61 -9.05
C CYS A 165 -4.42 32.66 -8.88
N ASN A 166 -4.78 33.95 -8.89
CA ASN A 166 -3.80 35.03 -8.72
C ASN A 166 -3.22 35.11 -7.30
N ARG A 167 -3.98 34.70 -6.28
CA ARG A 167 -3.55 34.62 -4.88
C ARG A 167 -4.11 33.38 -4.19
N ARG A 168 -3.46 32.95 -3.11
CA ARG A 168 -3.83 31.78 -2.30
C ARG A 168 -3.77 32.14 -0.81
N ILE A 169 -4.85 31.89 -0.09
CA ILE A 169 -4.95 32.03 1.36
C ILE A 169 -5.30 30.68 1.98
N SER A 170 -4.72 30.35 3.13
CA SER A 170 -4.95 29.07 3.80
C SER A 170 -5.30 29.21 5.28
N THR A 171 -5.98 28.22 5.83
CA THR A 171 -5.98 27.97 7.28
C THR A 171 -4.72 27.20 7.70
N GLN A 172 -4.53 27.00 9.02
CA GLN A 172 -3.44 26.16 9.55
C GLN A 172 -3.59 24.66 9.21
N ASN A 173 -4.76 24.23 8.71
CA ASN A 173 -5.01 22.82 8.37
C ASN A 173 -4.47 22.45 6.98
N GLY A 174 -3.97 23.41 6.20
CA GLY A 174 -3.57 23.22 4.80
C GLY A 174 -2.50 22.14 4.60
N SER A 175 -2.71 21.33 3.55
CA SER A 175 -1.78 20.31 3.06
C SER A 175 -1.72 20.38 1.54
N PHE A 176 -0.53 20.64 0.99
CA PHE A 176 -0.34 21.00 -0.42
C PHE A 176 0.62 20.03 -1.10
N GLY A 177 0.19 19.34 -2.15
CA GLY A 177 1.06 18.40 -2.86
C GLY A 177 0.58 18.03 -4.26
N LEU A 178 1.50 17.46 -5.04
CA LEU A 178 1.26 16.89 -6.37
C LEU A 178 1.61 15.39 -6.33
N PRO A 179 0.66 14.51 -5.92
CA PRO A 179 0.91 13.09 -5.70
C PRO A 179 0.73 12.21 -6.95
N GLU A 180 0.58 12.79 -8.13
CA GLU A 180 0.25 12.12 -9.40
C GLU A 180 1.19 10.94 -9.72
N LEU A 181 2.47 11.04 -9.35
CA LEU A 181 3.46 10.01 -9.64
C LEU A 181 3.17 8.68 -8.90
N THR A 182 2.39 8.72 -7.81
CA THR A 182 1.88 7.53 -7.12
C THR A 182 0.81 6.77 -7.90
N LEU A 183 0.24 7.39 -8.94
CA LEU A 183 -0.76 6.82 -9.84
C LEU A 183 -0.16 6.50 -11.22
N GLY A 184 1.15 6.65 -11.38
CA GLY A 184 1.84 6.40 -12.65
C GLY A 184 1.63 7.50 -13.69
N ILE A 185 1.12 8.66 -13.29
CA ILE A 185 0.93 9.84 -14.14
C ILE A 185 1.80 11.00 -13.62
N ILE A 186 1.82 12.12 -14.36
CA ILE A 186 2.45 13.37 -13.94
C ILE A 186 1.38 14.41 -13.64
N PRO A 187 1.69 15.56 -13.01
CA PRO A 187 0.75 16.68 -12.96
C PRO A 187 0.32 17.09 -14.37
N GLY A 188 -0.96 17.41 -14.56
CA GLY A 188 -1.57 17.56 -15.89
C GLY A 188 -2.33 18.87 -16.12
N LEU A 189 -2.40 19.74 -15.11
CA LEU A 189 -3.10 21.04 -15.13
C LEU A 189 -2.12 22.21 -14.90
N GLY A 190 -0.90 22.05 -15.38
CA GLY A 190 0.18 23.01 -15.30
C GLY A 190 0.96 22.97 -14.01
N GLY A 191 0.82 21.93 -13.19
CA GLY A 191 1.58 21.72 -11.97
C GLY A 191 3.10 21.64 -12.22
N THR A 192 3.52 21.00 -13.32
CA THR A 192 4.94 20.94 -13.71
C THR A 192 5.48 22.31 -14.15
N GLN A 193 4.60 23.28 -14.37
CA GLN A 193 4.97 24.62 -14.86
C GLN A 193 4.83 25.71 -13.80
N ARG A 194 3.72 25.72 -13.05
CA ARG A 194 3.41 26.75 -12.05
C ARG A 194 4.15 26.51 -10.74
N LEU A 195 4.27 25.27 -10.28
CA LEU A 195 4.93 24.97 -9.00
C LEU A 195 6.41 25.40 -9.01
N PRO A 196 7.25 25.04 -10.00
CA PRO A 196 8.65 25.47 -10.02
C PRO A 196 8.81 27.00 -10.03
N ARG A 197 7.91 27.71 -10.70
CA ARG A 197 7.91 29.18 -10.79
C ARG A 197 7.46 29.85 -9.49
N LEU A 198 6.64 29.17 -8.68
CA LEU A 198 6.16 29.66 -7.40
C LEU A 198 7.16 29.41 -6.26
N ILE A 199 7.79 28.24 -6.21
CA ILE A 199 8.57 27.81 -5.03
C ILE A 199 10.03 27.42 -5.32
N GLY A 200 10.49 27.59 -6.56
CA GLY A 200 11.81 27.15 -7.02
C GLY A 200 11.81 25.71 -7.54
N VAL A 201 12.72 25.41 -8.45
CA VAL A 201 12.80 24.14 -9.18
C VAL A 201 13.19 23.01 -8.23
N GLN A 202 14.19 23.21 -7.36
CA GLN A 202 14.66 22.16 -6.46
C GLN A 202 13.53 21.63 -5.57
N LYS A 203 12.78 22.53 -4.93
CA LYS A 203 11.71 22.14 -4.01
C LYS A 203 10.50 21.56 -4.75
N SER A 204 10.19 22.08 -5.94
CA SER A 204 9.10 21.55 -6.77
C SER A 204 9.37 20.10 -7.21
N LEU A 205 10.59 19.79 -7.67
CA LEU A 205 10.97 18.43 -8.05
C LEU A 205 10.97 17.49 -6.84
N GLU A 206 11.44 17.96 -5.67
CA GLU A 206 11.33 17.18 -4.43
C GLU A 206 9.87 16.83 -4.12
N MET A 207 8.95 17.79 -4.18
CA MET A 207 7.53 17.57 -3.93
C MET A 207 6.90 16.57 -4.91
N MET A 208 7.13 16.75 -6.21
CA MET A 208 6.56 15.88 -7.26
C MET A 208 7.13 14.47 -7.21
N LEU A 209 8.47 14.33 -7.21
CA LEU A 209 9.15 13.03 -7.27
C LEU A 209 8.95 12.20 -6.00
N THR A 210 8.81 12.83 -4.83
CA THR A 210 8.47 12.11 -3.59
C THR A 210 6.96 11.97 -3.38
N SER A 211 6.16 12.73 -4.14
CA SER A 211 4.70 12.81 -3.98
C SER A 211 4.26 13.17 -2.55
N ARG A 212 5.12 13.85 -1.79
CA ARG A 212 4.86 14.23 -0.40
C ARG A 212 4.29 15.65 -0.33
N PRO A 213 3.15 15.84 0.34
CA PRO A 213 2.63 17.17 0.55
C PRO A 213 3.46 17.94 1.58
N ILE A 214 3.42 19.26 1.49
CA ILE A 214 4.01 20.18 2.46
C ILE A 214 2.95 20.77 3.39
N SER A 215 3.37 21.18 4.58
CA SER A 215 2.50 21.80 5.57
C SER A 215 2.15 23.24 5.21
N THR A 216 1.13 23.81 5.86
CA THR A 216 0.80 25.26 5.75
C THR A 216 2.00 26.16 6.08
N LYS A 217 2.77 25.80 7.12
CA LYS A 217 3.95 26.56 7.53
C LYS A 217 5.01 26.61 6.41
N ASP A 218 5.26 25.46 5.79
CA ASP A 218 6.22 25.36 4.69
C ASP A 218 5.69 26.04 3.41
N ALA A 219 4.39 25.92 3.14
CA ALA A 219 3.75 26.58 2.01
C ALA A 219 3.85 28.11 2.10
N LEU A 220 3.71 28.68 3.32
CA LEU A 220 3.87 30.11 3.54
C LEU A 220 5.34 30.55 3.37
N SER A 221 6.29 29.82 3.96
CA SER A 221 7.72 30.17 3.88
C SER A 221 8.25 30.11 2.43
N LEU A 222 7.75 29.15 1.64
CA LEU A 222 8.05 28.99 0.22
C LEU A 222 7.24 29.93 -0.69
N LYS A 223 6.32 30.72 -0.13
CA LYS A 223 5.41 31.62 -0.87
C LYS A 223 4.52 30.88 -1.89
N LEU A 224 4.20 29.62 -1.62
CA LEU A 224 3.15 28.88 -2.32
C LEU A 224 1.78 29.47 -1.96
N ILE A 225 1.59 29.82 -0.69
CA ILE A 225 0.45 30.62 -0.22
C ILE A 225 0.92 32.01 0.21
N ASP A 226 0.00 32.97 0.18
CA ASP A 226 0.27 34.38 0.48
C ASP A 226 0.08 34.71 1.97
N GLN A 227 -0.90 34.09 2.63
CA GLN A 227 -1.21 34.33 4.04
C GLN A 227 -1.92 33.16 4.71
N VAL A 228 -1.84 33.10 6.05
CA VAL A 228 -2.50 32.10 6.89
C VAL A 228 -3.46 32.77 7.86
N VAL A 229 -4.68 32.28 7.95
CA VAL A 229 -5.76 32.86 8.77
C VAL A 229 -6.48 31.79 9.60
N ALA A 230 -7.27 32.22 10.58
CA ALA A 230 -8.17 31.34 11.30
C ALA A 230 -9.30 30.84 10.37
N SER A 231 -9.86 29.66 10.64
CA SER A 231 -10.85 29.03 9.76
C SER A 231 -12.11 29.87 9.54
N ASP A 232 -12.57 30.56 10.59
CA ASP A 232 -13.71 31.48 10.56
C ASP A 232 -13.42 32.78 9.77
N GLN A 233 -12.15 33.15 9.62
CA GLN A 233 -11.70 34.33 8.89
C GLN A 233 -11.35 34.04 7.43
N LEU A 234 -11.40 32.78 6.98
CA LEU A 234 -10.93 32.39 5.66
C LEU A 234 -11.64 33.13 4.51
N ILE A 235 -12.98 33.12 4.50
CA ILE A 235 -13.76 33.76 3.44
C ILE A 235 -13.69 35.30 3.51
N PRO A 236 -13.90 35.95 4.68
CA PRO A 236 -13.75 37.41 4.79
C PRO A 236 -12.39 37.91 4.29
N GLN A 237 -11.30 37.25 4.68
CA GLN A 237 -9.94 37.66 4.29
C GLN A 237 -9.63 37.34 2.82
N ALA A 238 -10.25 36.31 2.24
CA ALA A 238 -10.17 36.04 0.81
C ALA A 238 -10.87 37.11 -0.03
N ILE A 239 -12.04 37.58 0.41
CA ILE A 239 -12.79 38.68 -0.23
C ILE A 239 -11.95 39.97 -0.17
N GLN A 240 -11.42 40.32 1.01
CA GLN A 240 -10.55 41.47 1.21
C GLN A 240 -9.36 41.45 0.23
N LEU A 241 -8.63 40.33 0.17
CA LEU A 241 -7.47 40.17 -0.72
C LEU A 241 -7.86 40.27 -2.21
N ALA A 242 -9.05 39.80 -2.57
CA ALA A 242 -9.56 39.91 -3.93
C ALA A 242 -9.85 41.38 -4.31
N LEU A 243 -10.45 42.16 -3.40
CA LEU A 243 -10.74 43.58 -3.58
C LEU A 243 -9.47 44.44 -3.63
N GLU A 244 -8.46 44.13 -2.81
CA GLU A 244 -7.15 44.80 -2.89
C GLU A 244 -6.50 44.66 -4.28
N MET A 245 -6.72 43.54 -4.98
CA MET A 245 -6.28 43.37 -6.36
C MET A 245 -7.13 44.10 -7.40
N VAL A 246 -8.41 44.37 -7.09
CA VAL A 246 -9.27 45.21 -7.93
C VAL A 246 -8.83 46.67 -7.82
N GLU A 247 -8.52 47.12 -6.61
CA GLU A 247 -8.06 48.49 -6.31
C GLU A 247 -6.62 48.75 -6.75
N GLY A 248 -5.85 47.70 -7.02
CA GLY A 248 -4.45 47.79 -7.44
C GLY A 248 -3.45 47.92 -6.28
N THR A 249 -3.90 47.82 -5.02
CA THR A 249 -3.04 47.83 -3.84
C THR A 249 -2.27 46.52 -3.66
N LYS A 250 -2.77 45.43 -4.28
CA LYS A 250 -2.03 44.17 -4.46
C LYS A 250 -1.95 43.79 -5.93
N SER A 251 -0.78 43.29 -6.35
CA SER A 251 -0.60 42.76 -7.70
C SER A 251 -1.25 41.38 -7.87
N ARG A 252 -1.72 41.08 -9.08
CA ARG A 252 -2.11 39.72 -9.48
C ARG A 252 -0.86 38.90 -9.76
N THR A 253 -0.74 37.70 -9.16
CA THR A 253 0.32 36.76 -9.55
C THR A 253 -0.13 36.00 -10.80
N LYS A 254 0.72 35.95 -11.81
CA LYS A 254 0.60 35.03 -12.96
C LYS A 254 1.72 34.01 -12.86
N ALA A 255 1.47 32.94 -12.12
CA ALA A 255 2.43 31.88 -11.82
C ALA A 255 3.13 31.34 -13.07
N LEU A 256 2.41 31.14 -14.19
CA LEU A 256 2.99 30.62 -15.43
C LEU A 256 4.05 31.56 -16.05
N GLN A 257 3.93 32.86 -15.82
CA GLN A 257 4.83 33.89 -16.34
C GLN A 257 5.93 34.28 -15.35
N LEU A 258 5.82 33.83 -14.09
CA LEU A 258 6.74 34.21 -13.02
C LEU A 258 8.13 33.59 -13.24
N ARG A 259 9.17 34.43 -13.33
CA ARG A 259 10.57 34.01 -13.47
C ARG A 259 11.47 34.41 -12.30
N THR A 260 11.02 35.34 -11.45
CA THR A 260 11.84 35.94 -10.38
C THR A 260 12.23 35.00 -9.24
N ARG A 261 11.66 33.80 -9.20
CA ARG A 261 11.92 32.78 -8.17
C ARG A 261 12.67 31.57 -8.71
N LEU A 262 13.03 31.58 -9.99
CA LEU A 262 13.78 30.50 -10.61
C LEU A 262 15.27 30.63 -10.29
N GLU A 263 15.91 29.48 -10.07
CA GLU A 263 17.34 29.41 -9.85
C GLU A 263 18.12 29.80 -11.12
N PRO A 264 19.36 30.32 -11.00
CA PRO A 264 20.21 30.63 -12.15
C PRO A 264 20.54 29.38 -13.00
N PRO A 265 20.83 29.53 -14.31
CA PRO A 265 21.05 28.40 -15.22
C PRO A 265 22.08 27.36 -14.75
N HIS A 266 23.20 27.79 -14.18
CA HIS A 266 24.25 26.88 -13.68
C HIS A 266 23.81 26.04 -12.46
N VAL A 267 22.85 26.54 -11.66
CA VAL A 267 22.25 25.81 -10.54
C VAL A 267 21.21 24.83 -11.07
N LEU A 268 20.41 25.24 -12.06
CA LEU A 268 19.41 24.38 -12.70
C LEU A 268 20.02 23.11 -13.28
N SER A 269 21.16 23.19 -13.99
CA SER A 269 21.85 21.99 -14.51
C SER A 269 22.14 20.98 -13.39
N LYS A 270 22.70 21.44 -12.27
CA LYS A 270 23.01 20.59 -11.12
C LYS A 270 21.77 19.99 -10.46
N ILE A 271 20.68 20.76 -10.38
CA ILE A 271 19.40 20.26 -9.85
C ILE A 271 18.86 19.14 -10.73
N PHE A 272 18.84 19.33 -12.05
CA PHE A 272 18.35 18.31 -12.98
C PHE A 272 19.24 17.06 -12.98
N GLU A 273 20.56 17.20 -13.01
CA GLU A 273 21.49 16.07 -12.90
C GLU A 273 21.28 15.28 -11.60
N ALA A 274 21.04 15.98 -10.47
CA ALA A 274 20.78 15.34 -9.19
C ALA A 274 19.41 14.65 -9.14
N ALA A 275 18.39 15.19 -9.82
CA ALA A 275 17.08 14.58 -9.95
C ALA A 275 17.13 13.33 -10.85
N GLU A 276 17.77 13.43 -12.02
CA GLU A 276 17.93 12.35 -13.00
C GLU A 276 18.66 11.13 -12.42
N LYS A 277 19.70 11.36 -11.60
CA LYS A 277 20.42 10.28 -10.89
C LYS A 277 19.59 9.51 -9.87
N LYS A 278 18.46 10.07 -9.40
CA LYS A 278 17.58 9.46 -8.39
C LYS A 278 16.35 8.78 -8.99
N LEU A 279 16.14 8.89 -10.31
CA LEU A 279 14.99 8.30 -10.96
C LEU A 279 15.11 6.78 -10.95
N ASP A 280 13.99 6.12 -10.73
CA ASP A 280 13.86 4.69 -10.95
C ASP A 280 13.53 4.45 -12.43
N PRO A 281 14.40 3.76 -13.20
CA PRO A 281 14.17 3.52 -14.62
C PRO A 281 12.92 2.70 -14.89
N ARG A 282 12.37 2.01 -13.88
CA ARG A 282 11.14 1.23 -13.98
C ARG A 282 9.89 2.10 -13.84
N LEU A 283 10.02 3.35 -13.41
CA LEU A 283 8.92 4.30 -13.21
C LEU A 283 8.95 5.41 -14.29
N PRO A 284 8.36 5.17 -15.48
CA PRO A 284 8.47 6.09 -16.61
C PRO A 284 7.94 7.50 -16.32
N GLN A 285 6.96 7.62 -15.42
CA GLN A 285 6.37 8.89 -15.00
C GLN A 285 7.36 9.83 -14.28
N GLN A 286 8.40 9.29 -13.63
CA GLN A 286 9.41 10.13 -12.97
C GLN A 286 10.25 10.90 -13.99
N SER A 287 10.72 10.21 -15.04
CA SER A 287 11.44 10.83 -16.15
C SER A 287 10.57 11.81 -16.93
N ALA A 288 9.32 11.43 -17.21
CA ALA A 288 8.32 12.30 -17.83
C ALA A 288 8.11 13.61 -17.06
N CYS A 289 8.01 13.53 -15.72
CA CYS A 289 7.83 14.71 -14.87
C CYS A 289 9.02 15.66 -14.97
N VAL A 290 10.25 15.14 -14.86
CA VAL A 290 11.47 15.95 -14.99
C VAL A 290 11.55 16.60 -16.38
N LYS A 291 11.23 15.83 -17.42
CA LYS A 291 11.22 16.31 -18.80
C LYS A 291 10.22 17.46 -19.01
N ALA A 292 9.00 17.35 -18.49
CA ALA A 292 7.98 18.39 -18.60
C ALA A 292 8.42 19.70 -17.91
N VAL A 293 9.00 19.61 -16.71
CA VAL A 293 9.55 20.77 -16.00
C VAL A 293 10.67 21.42 -16.81
N LYS A 294 11.64 20.62 -17.28
CA LYS A 294 12.80 21.11 -18.04
C LYS A 294 12.39 21.83 -19.33
N ALA A 295 11.47 21.24 -20.11
CA ALA A 295 10.95 21.84 -21.34
C ALA A 295 10.36 23.24 -21.12
N GLY A 296 9.62 23.43 -20.03
CA GLY A 296 9.04 24.74 -19.72
C GLY A 296 10.04 25.80 -19.27
N LEU A 297 11.20 25.40 -18.77
CA LEU A 297 12.27 26.32 -18.37
C LEU A 297 13.22 26.65 -19.53
N GLU A 298 13.45 25.70 -20.44
CA GLU A 298 14.29 25.89 -21.64
C GLU A 298 13.63 26.82 -22.67
N PHE A 299 12.31 26.67 -22.88
CA PHE A 299 11.56 27.47 -23.83
C PHE A 299 10.70 28.51 -23.08
N ASP A 300 9.43 28.17 -22.85
CA ASP A 300 8.51 28.97 -22.03
C ASP A 300 7.44 28.11 -21.36
N GLY A 301 6.63 28.74 -20.49
CA GLY A 301 5.59 28.05 -19.74
C GLY A 301 4.51 27.41 -20.62
N LEU A 302 4.13 28.02 -21.74
CA LEU A 302 3.11 27.48 -22.64
C LEU A 302 3.64 26.23 -23.37
N TYR A 303 4.88 26.28 -23.84
CA TYR A 303 5.56 25.10 -24.41
C TYR A 303 5.69 23.97 -23.37
N GLY A 304 5.98 24.35 -22.12
CA GLY A 304 5.96 23.43 -20.98
C GLY A 304 4.62 22.73 -20.80
N LEU A 305 3.49 23.45 -20.87
CA LEU A 305 2.15 22.85 -20.78
C LEU A 305 1.85 21.85 -21.93
N ILE A 306 2.32 22.15 -23.14
CA ILE A 306 2.19 21.22 -24.28
C ILE A 306 2.97 19.93 -24.00
N THR A 307 4.20 20.06 -23.49
CA THR A 307 5.04 18.91 -23.13
C THR A 307 4.43 18.12 -21.97
N GLU A 308 3.93 18.81 -20.94
CA GLU A 308 3.21 18.21 -19.81
C GLU A 308 2.04 17.36 -20.30
N ASN A 309 1.15 17.91 -21.13
CA ASN A 309 0.01 17.16 -21.67
C ASN A 309 0.43 15.91 -22.45
N LYS A 310 1.46 16.03 -23.28
CA LYS A 310 1.98 14.91 -24.08
C LYS A 310 2.52 13.79 -23.19
N GLU A 311 3.32 14.15 -22.19
CA GLU A 311 3.90 13.17 -21.27
C GLU A 311 2.85 12.59 -20.31
N PHE A 312 1.85 13.38 -19.88
CA PHE A 312 0.69 12.92 -19.13
C PHE A 312 -0.07 11.83 -19.88
N ALA A 313 -0.43 12.08 -21.15
CA ALA A 313 -1.17 11.12 -21.98
C ALA A 313 -0.39 9.82 -22.18
N LYS A 314 0.92 9.94 -22.44
CA LYS A 314 1.82 8.79 -22.58
C LYS A 314 1.90 7.96 -21.29
N CYS A 315 2.04 8.61 -20.14
CA CYS A 315 2.10 7.94 -18.85
C CYS A 315 0.76 7.31 -18.46
N GLY A 316 -0.35 8.03 -18.68
CA GLY A 316 -1.69 7.60 -18.31
C GLY A 316 -2.15 6.30 -18.96
N THR A 317 -1.61 5.97 -20.15
CA THR A 317 -1.91 4.73 -20.88
C THR A 317 -0.91 3.60 -20.61
N SER A 318 0.11 3.83 -19.78
CA SER A 318 1.14 2.82 -19.49
C SER A 318 0.61 1.69 -18.57
N PRO A 319 1.15 0.46 -18.69
CA PRO A 319 0.84 -0.63 -17.77
C PRO A 319 1.10 -0.27 -16.29
N THR A 320 2.15 0.50 -16.02
CA THR A 320 2.48 1.01 -14.68
C THR A 320 1.39 1.92 -14.12
N ALA A 321 0.80 2.81 -14.93
CA ALA A 321 -0.30 3.66 -14.49
C ALA A 321 -1.57 2.85 -14.19
N LYS A 322 -1.93 1.90 -15.05
CA LYS A 322 -3.05 0.99 -14.79
C LYS A 322 -2.86 0.20 -13.49
N ALA A 323 -1.67 -0.35 -13.29
CA ALA A 323 -1.28 -1.09 -12.09
C ALA A 323 -1.37 -0.24 -10.81
N LEU A 324 -0.83 0.98 -10.83
CA LEU A 324 -0.87 1.88 -9.67
C LEU A 324 -2.30 2.38 -9.38
N CYS A 325 -3.10 2.68 -10.41
CA CYS A 325 -4.51 3.04 -10.26
C CYS A 325 -5.33 1.88 -9.69
N HIS A 326 -5.10 0.66 -10.19
CA HIS A 326 -5.68 -0.57 -9.63
C HIS A 326 -5.37 -0.69 -8.14
N PHE A 327 -4.09 -0.57 -7.76
CA PHE A 327 -3.69 -0.68 -6.36
C PHE A 327 -4.36 0.38 -5.48
N PHE A 328 -4.43 1.63 -5.94
CA PHE A 328 -5.09 2.72 -5.21
C PHE A 328 -6.56 2.43 -4.94
N LEU A 329 -7.30 1.94 -5.94
CA LEU A 329 -8.71 1.57 -5.78
C LEU A 329 -8.87 0.33 -4.90
N SER A 330 -8.00 -0.66 -5.08
CA SER A 330 -7.96 -1.91 -4.32
C SER A 330 -7.77 -1.66 -2.82
N GLU A 331 -6.80 -0.82 -2.45
CA GLU A 331 -6.53 -0.44 -1.07
C GLU A 331 -7.76 0.19 -0.39
N ARG A 332 -8.51 1.03 -1.11
CA ARG A 332 -9.73 1.68 -0.57
C ARG A 332 -10.89 0.70 -0.46
N ALA A 333 -10.95 -0.28 -1.35
CA ALA A 333 -12.01 -1.27 -1.38
C ALA A 333 -11.92 -2.26 -0.21
N THR A 334 -10.75 -2.47 0.41
CA THR A 334 -10.57 -3.48 1.47
C THR A 334 -11.45 -3.28 2.72
N THR A 335 -11.95 -2.07 2.94
CA THR A 335 -12.86 -1.74 4.05
C THR A 335 -14.33 -1.95 3.72
N LYS A 336 -14.68 -2.15 2.43
CA LYS A 336 -16.05 -2.33 1.95
C LYS A 336 -16.40 -3.81 1.91
N ILE A 337 -16.87 -4.34 3.03
CA ILE A 337 -17.27 -5.74 3.18
C ILE A 337 -18.80 -5.85 3.18
N PRO A 338 -19.42 -6.54 2.20
CA PRO A 338 -20.87 -6.69 2.15
C PRO A 338 -21.45 -7.41 3.36
N GLY A 339 -22.62 -6.94 3.80
CA GLY A 339 -23.27 -7.42 5.01
C GLY A 339 -22.60 -6.99 6.32
N VAL A 340 -21.57 -6.13 6.26
CA VAL A 340 -20.85 -5.63 7.44
C VAL A 340 -20.85 -4.11 7.44
N GLN A 341 -21.34 -3.51 8.53
CA GLN A 341 -21.23 -2.08 8.75
C GLN A 341 -20.04 -1.80 9.67
N ILE A 342 -19.17 -0.87 9.25
CA ILE A 342 -18.07 -0.41 10.11
C ILE A 342 -18.66 0.30 11.32
N ALA A 343 -18.16 -0.03 12.51
CA ALA A 343 -18.64 0.58 13.75
C ALA A 343 -18.43 2.10 13.75
N LYS A 344 -19.41 2.84 14.28
CA LYS A 344 -19.33 4.30 14.42
C LYS A 344 -18.28 4.68 15.47
N ASP A 345 -18.42 4.10 16.65
CA ASP A 345 -17.48 4.27 17.76
C ASP A 345 -16.27 3.37 17.60
N GLY A 346 -15.12 3.90 17.97
CA GLY A 346 -13.87 3.17 17.96
C GLY A 346 -13.52 2.55 19.31
N ILE A 347 -12.49 1.72 19.30
CA ILE A 347 -11.89 1.09 20.49
C ILE A 347 -11.19 2.16 21.33
N LYS A 348 -11.46 2.19 22.63
CA LYS A 348 -10.89 3.15 23.59
C LYS A 348 -9.84 2.49 24.50
N SER A 349 -10.01 1.20 24.77
CA SER A 349 -9.14 0.43 25.66
C SER A 349 -8.86 -0.97 25.13
N VAL A 350 -7.59 -1.39 25.20
CA VAL A 350 -7.11 -2.69 24.71
C VAL A 350 -6.25 -3.38 25.77
N GLY A 351 -6.53 -4.66 26.03
CA GLY A 351 -5.62 -5.55 26.74
C GLY A 351 -4.70 -6.27 25.76
N ILE A 352 -3.39 -6.33 26.03
CA ILE A 352 -2.43 -7.09 25.22
C ILE A 352 -1.87 -8.22 26.08
N ILE A 353 -2.09 -9.47 25.66
CA ILE A 353 -1.58 -10.65 26.38
C ILE A 353 -0.24 -11.08 25.79
N GLY A 354 0.83 -10.93 26.58
CA GLY A 354 2.21 -11.21 26.17
C GLY A 354 2.95 -9.96 25.72
N GLY A 355 4.04 -9.64 26.41
CA GLY A 355 4.94 -8.51 26.16
C GLY A 355 6.18 -8.88 25.36
N GLY A 356 6.08 -9.88 24.48
CA GLY A 356 7.11 -10.23 23.49
C GLY A 356 7.21 -9.19 22.37
N THR A 357 7.96 -9.52 21.31
CA THR A 357 8.18 -8.61 20.16
C THR A 357 6.86 -8.14 19.52
N MET A 358 5.95 -9.07 19.24
CA MET A 358 4.66 -8.74 18.62
C MET A 358 3.74 -7.98 19.56
N GLY A 359 3.54 -8.46 20.79
CA GLY A 359 2.68 -7.77 21.76
C GLY A 359 3.14 -6.35 22.09
N SER A 360 4.45 -6.14 22.31
CA SER A 360 5.00 -4.78 22.45
C SER A 360 4.74 -3.93 21.20
N GLY A 361 4.89 -4.50 20.01
CA GLY A 361 4.64 -3.78 18.76
C GLY A 361 3.18 -3.36 18.57
N ILE A 362 2.23 -4.23 18.92
CA ILE A 362 0.78 -3.96 18.87
C ILE A 362 0.42 -2.89 19.91
N ALA A 363 0.97 -2.99 21.12
CA ALA A 363 0.81 -1.96 22.15
C ALA A 363 1.28 -0.59 21.66
N ILE A 364 2.46 -0.50 21.03
CA ILE A 364 2.97 0.75 20.44
C ILE A 364 1.99 1.30 19.40
N ALA A 365 1.48 0.46 18.49
CA ALA A 365 0.51 0.89 17.48
C ALA A 365 -0.78 1.48 18.09
N CYS A 366 -1.29 0.85 19.16
CA CYS A 366 -2.46 1.33 19.90
C CYS A 366 -2.19 2.67 20.61
N LEU A 367 -1.05 2.79 21.30
CA LEU A 367 -0.67 4.01 22.00
C LEU A 367 -0.48 5.20 21.05
N GLN A 368 0.08 4.96 19.85
CA GLN A 368 0.19 5.99 18.81
C GLN A 368 -1.16 6.49 18.31
N ALA A 369 -2.19 5.64 18.36
CA ALA A 369 -3.57 6.00 18.05
C ALA A 369 -4.31 6.66 19.22
N GLY A 370 -3.67 6.78 20.39
CA GLY A 370 -4.27 7.35 21.60
C GLY A 370 -5.22 6.38 22.33
N ILE A 371 -5.08 5.07 22.11
CA ILE A 371 -5.87 4.02 22.76
C ILE A 371 -5.19 3.63 24.08
N LYS A 372 -5.97 3.47 25.15
CA LYS A 372 -5.45 2.99 26.45
C LYS A 372 -5.02 1.52 26.33
N VAL A 373 -3.82 1.19 26.82
CA VAL A 373 -3.27 -0.17 26.74
C VAL A 373 -2.97 -0.72 28.13
N ILE A 374 -3.45 -1.93 28.40
CA ILE A 374 -3.04 -2.76 29.53
C ILE A 374 -2.18 -3.90 28.99
N LEU A 375 -0.88 -3.92 29.32
CA LEU A 375 -0.01 -5.05 29.01
C LEU A 375 -0.09 -6.10 30.12
N LYS A 376 -0.51 -7.32 29.78
CA LYS A 376 -0.56 -8.45 30.71
C LYS A 376 0.56 -9.44 30.42
N GLU A 377 1.30 -9.80 31.46
CA GLU A 377 2.36 -10.81 31.40
C GLU A 377 2.20 -11.90 32.46
N VAL A 378 2.92 -13.00 32.32
CA VAL A 378 2.82 -14.15 33.25
C VAL A 378 3.47 -13.88 34.60
N ASN A 379 4.45 -12.98 34.66
CA ASN A 379 5.12 -12.55 35.90
C ASN A 379 5.74 -11.16 35.74
N GLN A 380 6.17 -10.58 36.86
CA GLN A 380 6.72 -9.23 36.92
C GLN A 380 7.98 -9.06 36.04
N LYS A 381 8.86 -10.06 36.00
CA LYS A 381 10.10 -10.00 35.22
C LYS A 381 9.82 -9.82 33.72
N PHE A 382 8.90 -10.60 33.16
CA PHE A 382 8.53 -10.46 31.74
C PHE A 382 7.74 -9.17 31.49
N LEU A 383 6.90 -8.76 32.45
CA LEU A 383 6.17 -7.50 32.38
C LEU A 383 7.11 -6.30 32.26
N ASP A 384 8.14 -6.23 33.11
CA ASP A 384 9.12 -5.14 33.12
C ASP A 384 9.89 -5.07 31.79
N VAL A 385 10.26 -6.23 31.23
CA VAL A 385 10.91 -6.32 29.91
C VAL A 385 9.99 -5.80 28.80
N GLY A 386 8.72 -6.21 28.81
CA GLY A 386 7.73 -5.78 27.83
C GLY A 386 7.44 -4.28 27.88
N LEU A 387 7.24 -3.74 29.09
CA LEU A 387 7.06 -2.30 29.31
C LEU A 387 8.31 -1.50 28.90
N GLY A 388 9.50 -1.99 29.25
CA GLY A 388 10.78 -1.39 28.87
C GLY A 388 10.93 -1.29 27.34
N ARG A 389 10.57 -2.35 26.60
CA ARG A 389 10.59 -2.34 25.14
C ARG A 389 9.64 -1.32 24.53
N ILE A 390 8.44 -1.16 25.10
CA ILE A 390 7.47 -0.18 24.61
C ILE A 390 7.98 1.25 24.86
N ARG A 391 8.44 1.53 26.09
CA ARG A 391 8.94 2.85 26.49
C ARG A 391 10.13 3.30 25.65
N SER A 392 11.10 2.41 25.41
CA SER A 392 12.32 2.74 24.66
C SER A 392 12.05 3.23 23.23
N VAL A 393 10.97 2.74 22.58
CA VAL A 393 10.58 3.20 21.24
C VAL A 393 10.08 4.65 21.29
N PHE A 394 9.29 5.02 22.29
CA PHE A 394 8.83 6.40 22.46
C PHE A 394 9.98 7.32 22.87
N ASP A 395 10.85 6.89 23.78
CA ASP A 395 12.04 7.65 24.20
C ASP A 395 12.97 7.92 23.01
N SER A 396 13.25 6.90 22.21
CA SER A 396 14.08 7.04 20.99
C SER A 396 13.46 8.03 19.99
N ARG A 397 12.14 7.99 19.80
CA ARG A 397 11.44 8.92 18.91
C ARG A 397 11.46 10.35 19.44
N LEU A 398 11.35 10.54 20.74
CA LEU A 398 11.46 11.86 21.38
C LEU A 398 12.88 12.42 21.20
N GLN A 399 13.91 11.62 21.52
CA GLN A 399 15.32 11.98 21.35
C GLN A 399 15.65 12.35 19.89
N ARG A 400 15.09 11.61 18.92
CA ARG A 400 15.24 11.88 17.49
C ARG A 400 14.29 12.97 16.96
N LYS A 401 13.58 13.69 17.84
CA LYS A 401 12.61 14.76 17.52
C LYS A 401 11.54 14.33 16.50
N ARG A 402 11.15 13.05 16.53
CA ARG A 402 10.09 12.47 15.69
C ARG A 402 8.71 12.60 16.32
N ILE A 403 8.63 12.85 17.62
CA ILE A 403 7.41 13.16 18.38
C ILE A 403 7.68 14.34 19.32
N SER A 404 6.62 15.05 19.72
CA SER A 404 6.70 16.12 20.73
C SER A 404 6.74 15.56 22.15
N GLN A 405 7.15 16.38 23.11
CA GLN A 405 7.11 16.06 24.54
C GLN A 405 5.69 15.70 24.99
N GLU A 406 4.69 16.44 24.50
CA GLU A 406 3.27 16.20 24.80
C GLU A 406 2.78 14.84 24.27
N ALA A 407 3.16 14.49 23.03
CA ALA A 407 2.80 13.21 22.44
C ALA A 407 3.44 12.03 23.19
N HIS A 408 4.67 12.20 23.67
CA HIS A 408 5.37 11.21 24.51
C HIS A 408 4.68 11.04 25.87
N ALA A 409 4.40 12.14 26.58
CA ALA A 409 3.74 12.11 27.88
C ALA A 409 2.34 11.47 27.78
N LYS A 410 1.59 11.81 26.72
CA LYS A 410 0.29 11.20 26.44
C LYS A 410 0.40 9.69 26.23
N ALA A 411 1.32 9.22 25.38
CA ALA A 411 1.51 7.79 25.17
C ALA A 411 1.88 7.06 26.47
N THR A 412 2.74 7.65 27.30
CA THR A 412 3.15 7.08 28.59
C THR A 412 1.97 6.97 29.56
N SER A 413 1.12 8.00 29.64
CA SER A 413 -0.07 8.00 30.52
C SER A 413 -1.13 6.95 30.15
N LEU A 414 -1.13 6.50 28.90
CA LEU A 414 -2.08 5.52 28.37
C LEU A 414 -1.62 4.07 28.55
N LEU A 415 -0.38 3.83 28.98
CA LEU A 415 0.20 2.50 29.16
C LEU A 415 0.24 2.09 30.63
N SER A 416 -0.40 0.97 30.95
CA SER A 416 -0.25 0.28 32.24
C SER A 416 0.14 -1.18 32.04
N GLY A 417 0.65 -1.82 33.10
CA GLY A 417 1.04 -3.23 33.08
C GLY A 417 0.55 -3.96 34.32
N GLN A 418 0.19 -5.24 34.18
CA GLN A 418 -0.26 -6.10 35.28
C GLN A 418 0.00 -7.58 34.98
N ILE A 419 -0.14 -8.44 36.00
CA ILE A 419 0.05 -9.89 35.88
C ILE A 419 -1.26 -10.70 35.98
N ASP A 420 -2.28 -10.10 36.59
CA ASP A 420 -3.65 -10.64 36.71
C ASP A 420 -4.62 -10.01 35.69
N TYR A 421 -5.90 -10.39 35.74
CA TYR A 421 -6.97 -9.94 34.83
C TYR A 421 -7.85 -8.81 35.43
N SER A 422 -7.39 -8.09 36.45
CA SER A 422 -8.16 -6.99 37.04
C SER A 422 -8.51 -5.93 36.01
N ASN A 423 -9.75 -5.42 36.05
CA ASN A 423 -10.30 -4.42 35.12
C ASN A 423 -10.45 -4.88 33.65
N PHE A 424 -10.30 -6.18 33.35
CA PHE A 424 -10.57 -6.70 31.99
C PHE A 424 -12.06 -6.64 31.61
N ASP A 425 -12.96 -6.53 32.60
CA ASP A 425 -14.40 -6.34 32.42
C ASP A 425 -14.74 -5.00 31.72
N LYS A 426 -13.82 -4.03 31.78
CA LYS A 426 -13.98 -2.68 31.22
C LYS A 426 -13.31 -2.49 29.85
N LEU A 427 -12.63 -3.52 29.33
CA LEU A 427 -11.91 -3.43 28.06
C LEU A 427 -12.86 -3.61 26.88
N ASP A 428 -12.62 -2.84 25.82
CA ASP A 428 -13.37 -2.98 24.56
C ASP A 428 -12.84 -4.15 23.72
N MET A 429 -11.54 -4.44 23.82
CA MET A 429 -10.85 -5.46 23.05
C MET A 429 -9.66 -6.04 23.82
N VAL A 430 -9.35 -7.31 23.60
CA VAL A 430 -8.09 -7.95 24.00
C VAL A 430 -7.42 -8.55 22.77
N VAL A 431 -6.10 -8.40 22.64
CA VAL A 431 -5.29 -9.04 21.59
C VAL A 431 -4.28 -9.98 22.25
N GLU A 432 -4.41 -11.26 21.94
CA GLU A 432 -3.52 -12.32 22.40
C GLU A 432 -2.29 -12.44 21.49
N ALA A 433 -1.09 -12.37 22.08
CA ALA A 433 0.20 -12.45 21.40
C ALA A 433 1.22 -13.32 22.18
N VAL A 434 0.75 -14.43 22.76
CA VAL A 434 1.55 -15.47 23.42
C VAL A 434 2.11 -16.49 22.41
N LEU A 435 2.89 -17.44 22.92
CA LEU A 435 3.52 -18.49 22.12
C LEU A 435 2.50 -19.30 21.29
N GLU A 436 2.94 -19.78 20.13
CA GLU A 436 2.13 -20.59 19.20
C GLU A 436 1.93 -22.03 19.72
N GLN A 437 1.16 -22.16 20.81
CA GLN A 437 0.76 -23.43 21.40
C GLN A 437 -0.74 -23.46 21.64
N ILE A 438 -1.44 -24.42 21.03
CA ILE A 438 -2.91 -24.55 21.12
C ILE A 438 -3.38 -24.63 22.58
N PRO A 439 -2.83 -25.51 23.45
CA PRO A 439 -3.32 -25.62 24.83
C PRO A 439 -3.18 -24.31 25.62
N LEU A 440 -2.07 -23.59 25.42
CA LEU A 440 -1.85 -22.29 26.06
C LEU A 440 -2.86 -21.25 25.58
N LYS A 441 -3.09 -21.16 24.27
CA LYS A 441 -4.06 -20.20 23.70
C LYS A 441 -5.49 -20.53 24.16
N GLN A 442 -5.90 -21.80 24.16
CA GLN A 442 -7.19 -22.22 24.69
C GLN A 442 -7.35 -21.85 26.18
N GLN A 443 -6.32 -22.06 26.99
CA GLN A 443 -6.31 -21.62 28.39
C GLN A 443 -6.50 -20.11 28.50
N VAL A 444 -5.74 -19.32 27.73
CA VAL A 444 -5.86 -17.85 27.72
C VAL A 444 -7.28 -17.43 27.34
N PHE A 445 -7.84 -17.95 26.25
CA PHE A 445 -9.19 -17.58 25.81
C PHE A 445 -10.29 -18.00 26.79
N GLY A 446 -10.10 -19.11 27.52
CA GLY A 446 -10.98 -19.49 28.63
C GLY A 446 -10.94 -18.49 29.79
N GLU A 447 -9.77 -17.94 30.12
CA GLU A 447 -9.65 -16.88 31.13
C GLU A 447 -10.23 -15.54 30.63
N LEU A 448 -10.01 -15.19 29.36
CA LEU A 448 -10.59 -14.00 28.75
C LEU A 448 -12.12 -14.04 28.74
N GLU A 449 -12.72 -15.20 28.45
CA GLU A 449 -14.17 -15.37 28.52
C GLU A 449 -14.74 -15.08 29.92
N LYS A 450 -14.03 -15.49 30.98
CA LYS A 450 -14.44 -15.28 32.38
C LYS A 450 -14.30 -13.83 32.83
N HIS A 451 -13.23 -13.15 32.42
CA HIS A 451 -12.84 -11.86 32.97
C HIS A 451 -13.25 -10.65 32.11
N CYS A 452 -13.50 -10.84 30.81
CA CYS A 452 -13.95 -9.78 29.93
C CYS A 452 -15.48 -9.69 29.86
N SER A 453 -16.02 -8.49 29.64
CA SER A 453 -17.44 -8.31 29.36
C SER A 453 -17.87 -9.09 28.10
N SER A 454 -19.17 -9.41 28.01
CA SER A 454 -19.75 -10.08 26.84
C SER A 454 -19.62 -9.29 25.54
N THR A 455 -19.39 -7.98 25.62
CA THR A 455 -19.21 -7.09 24.46
C THR A 455 -17.74 -6.91 24.04
N CYS A 456 -16.80 -7.41 24.84
CA CYS A 456 -15.37 -7.29 24.59
C CYS A 456 -14.93 -8.22 23.44
N ILE A 457 -14.19 -7.69 22.47
CA ILE A 457 -13.64 -8.49 21.36
C ILE A 457 -12.42 -9.28 21.82
N LEU A 458 -12.38 -10.58 21.51
CA LEU A 458 -11.28 -11.46 21.85
C LEU A 458 -10.48 -11.78 20.59
N ALA A 459 -9.39 -11.06 20.37
CA ALA A 459 -8.56 -11.21 19.18
C ALA A 459 -7.31 -12.07 19.45
N THR A 460 -6.87 -12.82 18.44
CA THR A 460 -5.55 -13.50 18.44
C THR A 460 -4.67 -12.98 17.31
N ASN A 461 -3.37 -12.81 17.59
CA ASN A 461 -2.33 -12.51 16.60
C ASN A 461 -1.65 -13.80 16.07
N THR A 462 -2.26 -14.98 16.22
CA THR A 462 -1.69 -16.21 15.63
C THR A 462 -1.46 -16.05 14.12
N SER A 463 -0.51 -16.82 13.60
CA SER A 463 -0.05 -16.82 12.22
C SER A 463 -0.27 -18.15 11.50
N THR A 464 -0.51 -19.22 12.28
CA THR A 464 -0.47 -20.62 11.80
C THR A 464 -1.44 -21.56 12.53
N ILE A 465 -2.14 -21.09 13.57
CA ILE A 465 -3.11 -21.90 14.30
C ILE A 465 -4.52 -21.58 13.81
N ASP A 466 -5.31 -22.64 13.60
CA ASP A 466 -6.74 -22.55 13.35
C ASP A 466 -7.46 -21.84 14.52
N ILE A 467 -8.12 -20.72 14.21
CA ILE A 467 -8.80 -19.89 15.23
C ILE A 467 -10.04 -20.59 15.80
N ASP A 468 -10.69 -21.47 15.04
CA ASP A 468 -11.80 -22.28 15.54
C ASP A 468 -11.33 -23.24 16.63
N GLU A 469 -10.10 -23.77 16.53
CA GLU A 469 -9.49 -24.59 17.59
C GLU A 469 -9.10 -23.75 18.82
N ILE A 470 -8.68 -22.50 18.66
CA ILE A 470 -8.41 -21.60 19.81
C ILE A 470 -9.69 -21.35 20.62
N GLY A 471 -10.80 -21.10 19.94
CA GLY A 471 -12.10 -20.79 20.56
C GLY A 471 -12.94 -22.02 20.93
N LYS A 472 -12.48 -23.24 20.68
CA LYS A 472 -13.29 -24.46 20.76
C LYS A 472 -13.97 -24.69 22.11
N ASN A 473 -13.29 -24.34 23.19
CA ASN A 473 -13.75 -24.57 24.57
C ASN A 473 -14.42 -23.33 25.19
N THR A 474 -14.80 -22.32 24.38
CA THR A 474 -15.48 -21.11 24.85
C THR A 474 -16.88 -21.00 24.25
N LYS A 475 -17.76 -20.25 24.92
CA LYS A 475 -19.09 -19.83 24.39
C LYS A 475 -19.02 -18.50 23.64
N ALA A 476 -17.94 -17.75 23.81
CA ALA A 476 -17.65 -16.46 23.19
C ALA A 476 -17.20 -16.50 21.70
N GLN A 477 -17.48 -17.58 20.97
CA GLN A 477 -16.96 -17.79 19.61
C GLN A 477 -17.45 -16.74 18.60
N ASP A 478 -18.57 -16.08 18.87
CA ASP A 478 -19.15 -14.99 18.08
C ASP A 478 -18.34 -13.69 18.13
N ARG A 479 -17.50 -13.53 19.16
CA ARG A 479 -16.63 -12.36 19.38
C ARG A 479 -15.14 -12.71 19.38
N ILE A 480 -14.79 -13.91 18.92
CA ILE A 480 -13.41 -14.32 18.62
C ILE A 480 -13.07 -13.99 17.17
N ILE A 481 -11.90 -13.37 16.96
CA ILE A 481 -11.42 -12.96 15.63
C ILE A 481 -9.89 -13.03 15.54
N GLY A 482 -9.34 -13.24 14.35
CA GLY A 482 -7.90 -13.07 14.14
C GLY A 482 -7.57 -11.63 13.76
N LEU A 483 -6.58 -11.06 14.42
CA LEU A 483 -5.95 -9.78 14.06
C LEU A 483 -4.47 -10.06 13.85
N HIS A 484 -4.11 -10.53 12.66
CA HIS A 484 -2.75 -10.94 12.33
C HIS A 484 -1.94 -9.72 11.85
N PHE A 485 -1.09 -9.23 12.75
CA PHE A 485 -0.15 -8.15 12.50
C PHE A 485 1.16 -8.69 11.92
N PHE A 486 1.79 -7.88 11.07
CA PHE A 486 3.09 -8.18 10.49
C PHE A 486 4.21 -7.47 11.26
N SER A 487 5.30 -8.17 11.54
CA SER A 487 6.42 -7.62 12.31
C SER A 487 7.28 -6.66 11.47
N PRO A 488 7.68 -5.48 12.00
CA PRO A 488 7.23 -4.88 13.27
C PRO A 488 5.81 -4.30 13.19
N ALA A 489 4.96 -4.65 14.15
CA ALA A 489 3.51 -4.36 14.11
C ALA A 489 3.16 -2.87 14.08
N TYR A 490 4.02 -1.96 14.53
CA TYR A 490 3.79 -0.51 14.46
C TYR A 490 4.33 0.14 13.18
N ILE A 491 4.99 -0.62 12.30
CA ILE A 491 5.57 -0.16 11.03
C ILE A 491 4.78 -0.74 9.85
N MET A 492 4.54 -2.05 9.83
CA MET A 492 3.96 -2.74 8.68
C MET A 492 2.49 -2.33 8.47
N PRO A 493 2.08 -1.90 7.26
CA PRO A 493 0.75 -1.31 7.06
C PRO A 493 -0.40 -2.33 7.07
N LEU A 494 -0.14 -3.59 6.73
CA LEU A 494 -1.16 -4.63 6.65
C LEU A 494 -1.66 -5.08 8.03
N LEU A 495 -2.96 -5.34 8.11
CA LEU A 495 -3.59 -6.15 9.15
C LEU A 495 -4.50 -7.17 8.49
N GLU A 496 -4.15 -8.46 8.55
CA GLU A 496 -5.09 -9.51 8.15
C GLU A 496 -6.14 -9.66 9.27
N ILE A 497 -7.41 -9.56 8.90
CA ILE A 497 -8.54 -9.77 9.80
C ILE A 497 -9.18 -11.11 9.44
N ILE A 498 -8.97 -12.10 10.29
CA ILE A 498 -9.37 -13.48 10.03
C ILE A 498 -10.76 -13.69 10.63
N ARG A 499 -11.73 -13.96 9.76
CA ARG A 499 -13.10 -14.26 10.13
C ARG A 499 -13.29 -15.77 10.25
N THR A 500 -13.74 -16.25 11.41
CA THR A 500 -14.17 -17.64 11.56
C THR A 500 -15.62 -17.82 11.11
N LYS A 501 -16.09 -19.07 11.08
CA LYS A 501 -17.51 -19.36 10.78
C LYS A 501 -18.47 -18.74 11.79
N LYS A 502 -18.02 -18.51 13.02
CA LYS A 502 -18.85 -18.01 14.12
C LYS A 502 -18.67 -16.52 14.38
N THR A 503 -17.56 -15.91 13.95
CA THR A 503 -17.34 -14.46 14.11
C THR A 503 -18.52 -13.64 13.58
N SER A 504 -19.13 -12.86 14.46
CA SER A 504 -20.27 -12.00 14.16
C SER A 504 -19.89 -10.82 13.26
N SER A 505 -20.85 -10.32 12.47
CA SER A 505 -20.66 -9.11 11.67
C SER A 505 -20.35 -7.88 12.52
N GLU A 506 -20.85 -7.81 13.77
CA GLU A 506 -20.54 -6.73 14.71
C GLU A 506 -19.06 -6.76 15.12
N CYS A 507 -18.54 -7.94 15.48
CA CYS A 507 -17.13 -8.13 15.81
C CYS A 507 -16.23 -7.71 14.63
N LEU A 508 -16.57 -8.13 13.41
CA LEU A 508 -15.84 -7.74 12.20
C LEU A 508 -15.92 -6.23 11.94
N GLY A 509 -17.10 -5.61 12.07
CA GLY A 509 -17.30 -4.17 11.89
C GLY A 509 -16.49 -3.31 12.87
N LYS A 510 -16.37 -3.75 14.13
CA LYS A 510 -15.51 -3.10 15.13
C LYS A 510 -14.02 -3.33 14.85
N SER A 511 -13.63 -4.50 14.36
CA SER A 511 -12.24 -4.78 13.96
C SER A 511 -11.78 -3.95 12.75
N LEU A 512 -12.66 -3.72 11.77
CA LEU A 512 -12.42 -2.79 10.66
C LEU A 512 -12.29 -1.35 11.16
N LYS A 513 -13.11 -0.94 12.13
CA LYS A 513 -12.98 0.37 12.76
C LYS A 513 -11.65 0.52 13.50
N PHE A 514 -11.26 -0.51 14.24
CA PHE A 514 -9.98 -0.57 14.94
C PHE A 514 -8.81 -0.41 13.97
N SER A 515 -8.79 -1.16 12.86
CA SER A 515 -7.72 -1.05 11.85
C SER A 515 -7.57 0.38 11.31
N GLN A 516 -8.68 1.07 11.03
CA GLN A 516 -8.67 2.48 10.62
C GLN A 516 -8.10 3.40 11.71
N GLN A 517 -8.47 3.20 12.98
CA GLN A 517 -7.96 4.01 14.10
C GLN A 517 -6.45 3.88 14.27
N ILE A 518 -5.91 2.66 14.14
CA ILE A 518 -4.48 2.40 14.23
C ILE A 518 -3.73 2.57 12.89
N LYS A 519 -4.40 3.11 11.87
CA LYS A 519 -3.86 3.41 10.53
C LYS A 519 -3.25 2.18 9.85
N LYS A 520 -3.92 1.04 9.96
CA LYS A 520 -3.63 -0.18 9.22
C LYS A 520 -4.60 -0.36 8.06
N THR A 521 -4.12 -0.94 6.98
CA THR A 521 -4.94 -1.39 5.86
C THR A 521 -5.44 -2.80 6.17
N PRO A 522 -6.74 -2.98 6.44
CA PRO A 522 -7.27 -4.30 6.72
C PRO A 522 -7.37 -5.10 5.42
N VAL A 523 -7.17 -6.42 5.50
CA VAL A 523 -7.62 -7.38 4.48
C VAL A 523 -8.39 -8.48 5.22
N VAL A 524 -9.65 -8.69 4.85
CA VAL A 524 -10.50 -9.71 5.48
C VAL A 524 -10.32 -11.03 4.77
N VAL A 525 -9.97 -12.07 5.54
CA VAL A 525 -9.69 -13.41 5.05
C VAL A 525 -10.46 -14.43 5.89
N LEU A 526 -10.81 -15.57 5.30
CA LEU A 526 -11.38 -16.67 6.05
C LEU A 526 -10.31 -17.42 6.86
N ASN A 527 -10.76 -18.05 7.94
CA ASN A 527 -9.92 -18.88 8.79
C ASN A 527 -9.43 -20.12 8.03
N GLU A 528 -8.17 -20.10 7.64
CA GLU A 528 -7.40 -21.28 7.22
C GLU A 528 -5.91 -21.09 7.55
N ILE A 529 -5.18 -22.18 7.77
CA ILE A 529 -3.76 -22.16 8.13
C ILE A 529 -2.95 -21.43 7.06
N GLY A 530 -2.21 -20.40 7.49
CA GLY A 530 -1.41 -19.53 6.62
C GLY A 530 -2.17 -18.34 6.05
N PHE A 531 -3.49 -18.25 6.27
CA PHE A 531 -4.36 -17.15 5.83
C PHE A 531 -4.16 -16.82 4.35
N ALA A 532 -4.06 -15.53 3.97
CA ALA A 532 -3.72 -15.17 2.60
C ALA A 532 -2.21 -15.01 2.43
N VAL A 533 -1.56 -14.13 3.20
CA VAL A 533 -0.16 -13.75 2.94
C VAL A 533 0.82 -14.90 3.15
N ASN A 534 0.81 -15.55 4.31
CA ASN A 534 1.79 -16.60 4.60
C ASN A 534 1.64 -17.79 3.65
N ARG A 535 0.42 -18.06 3.20
CA ARG A 535 0.11 -19.10 2.22
C ARG A 535 0.65 -18.76 0.83
N ILE A 536 0.35 -17.58 0.28
CA ILE A 536 0.82 -17.20 -1.06
C ILE A 536 2.33 -16.94 -1.09
N PHE A 537 2.92 -16.56 0.03
CA PHE A 537 4.36 -16.25 0.11
C PHE A 537 5.23 -17.51 0.26
N LEU A 538 4.66 -18.61 0.73
CA LEU A 538 5.38 -19.86 0.94
C LEU A 538 6.00 -20.42 -0.37
N PRO A 539 5.26 -20.55 -1.50
CA PRO A 539 5.80 -20.97 -2.79
C PRO A 539 6.99 -20.15 -3.30
N TYR A 540 7.04 -18.86 -2.97
CA TYR A 540 8.16 -17.97 -3.32
C TYR A 540 9.46 -18.38 -2.62
N PHE A 541 9.41 -18.78 -1.34
CA PHE A 541 10.59 -19.30 -0.65
C PHE A 541 10.97 -20.70 -1.14
N MET A 542 9.98 -21.54 -1.45
CA MET A 542 10.20 -22.92 -1.91
C MET A 542 10.91 -22.95 -3.26
N SER A 543 10.45 -22.15 -4.22
CA SER A 543 11.06 -22.01 -5.54
C SER A 543 12.46 -21.39 -5.46
N SER A 544 12.65 -20.38 -4.61
CA SER A 544 13.98 -19.80 -4.33
C SER A 544 14.95 -20.85 -3.78
N GLY A 545 14.52 -21.65 -2.80
CA GLY A 545 15.31 -22.74 -2.23
C GLY A 545 15.65 -23.82 -3.26
N LEU A 546 14.69 -24.18 -4.11
CA LEU A 546 14.92 -25.11 -5.22
C LEU A 546 16.03 -24.61 -6.16
N LEU A 547 16.06 -23.32 -6.50
CA LEU A 547 17.13 -22.77 -7.36
C LEU A 547 18.52 -22.93 -6.73
N VAL A 548 18.65 -22.76 -5.40
CA VAL A 548 19.91 -22.99 -4.68
C VAL A 548 20.28 -24.47 -4.63
N ASP A 549 19.29 -25.34 -4.41
CA ASP A 549 19.47 -26.79 -4.49
C ASP A 549 19.83 -27.25 -5.91
N LEU A 550 19.49 -26.47 -6.92
CA LEU A 550 19.91 -26.67 -8.30
C LEU A 550 21.25 -25.98 -8.64
N GLY A 551 21.92 -25.40 -7.64
CA GLY A 551 23.28 -24.86 -7.74
C GLY A 551 23.38 -23.35 -7.93
N MET A 552 22.27 -22.61 -7.98
CA MET A 552 22.32 -21.16 -8.13
C MET A 552 22.80 -20.46 -6.86
N ASP A 553 23.51 -19.35 -7.04
CA ASP A 553 23.93 -18.48 -5.94
C ASP A 553 22.72 -17.76 -5.32
N PRO A 554 22.43 -17.91 -4.00
CA PRO A 554 21.36 -17.18 -3.34
C PRO A 554 21.47 -15.66 -3.47
N TYR A 555 22.68 -15.11 -3.58
CA TYR A 555 22.89 -13.67 -3.74
C TYR A 555 22.48 -13.16 -5.13
N LYS A 556 22.66 -13.99 -6.17
CA LYS A 556 22.15 -13.70 -7.52
C LYS A 556 20.63 -13.68 -7.52
N ILE A 557 19.99 -14.61 -6.80
CA ILE A 557 18.54 -14.67 -6.65
C ILE A 557 18.03 -13.42 -5.94
N ASP A 558 18.60 -13.08 -4.76
CA ASP A 558 18.24 -11.87 -4.03
C ASP A 558 18.40 -10.61 -4.89
N SER A 559 19.49 -10.51 -5.66
CA SER A 559 19.73 -9.39 -6.58
C SER A 559 18.70 -9.32 -7.71
N ALA A 560 18.32 -10.44 -8.31
CA ALA A 560 17.32 -10.49 -9.37
C ALA A 560 15.95 -10.00 -8.87
N LEU A 561 15.53 -10.40 -7.67
CA LEU A 561 14.27 -9.94 -7.07
C LEU A 561 14.34 -8.46 -6.61
N GLN A 562 15.50 -7.97 -6.18
CA GLN A 562 15.68 -6.54 -5.90
C GLN A 562 15.58 -5.68 -7.18
N LYS A 563 16.19 -6.14 -8.28
CA LYS A 563 16.07 -5.51 -9.61
C LYS A 563 14.64 -5.54 -10.12
N PHE A 564 13.86 -6.57 -9.79
CA PHE A 564 12.42 -6.60 -10.06
C PHE A 564 11.67 -5.49 -9.32
N GLY A 565 11.99 -5.27 -8.05
CA GLY A 565 11.40 -4.20 -7.23
C GLY A 565 11.32 -4.45 -5.73
N PHE A 566 11.64 -5.66 -5.26
CA PHE A 566 11.60 -5.95 -3.83
C PHE A 566 12.67 -5.16 -3.06
N ALA A 567 12.36 -4.71 -1.84
CA ALA A 567 13.35 -4.03 -1.01
C ALA A 567 14.47 -4.98 -0.53
N VAL A 568 14.13 -6.26 -0.34
CA VAL A 568 15.02 -7.34 0.10
C VAL A 568 14.64 -8.62 -0.64
N GLY A 569 15.62 -9.48 -0.95
CA GLY A 569 15.38 -10.74 -1.64
C GLY A 569 14.89 -11.85 -0.70
N PRO A 570 14.56 -13.05 -1.22
CA PRO A 570 14.05 -14.16 -0.41
C PRO A 570 14.97 -14.54 0.75
N PHE A 571 16.28 -14.66 0.53
CA PHE A 571 17.20 -15.17 1.54
C PHE A 571 17.48 -14.12 2.63
N ARG A 572 17.61 -12.85 2.25
CA ARG A 572 17.68 -11.77 3.23
C ARG A 572 16.38 -11.65 4.04
N THR A 573 15.23 -11.86 3.42
CA THR A 573 13.93 -11.87 4.12
C THR A 573 13.86 -13.01 5.13
N ALA A 574 14.30 -14.20 4.75
CA ALA A 574 14.36 -15.37 5.63
C ALA A 574 15.24 -15.13 6.86
N ASP A 575 16.39 -14.46 6.69
CA ASP A 575 17.25 -14.11 7.82
C ASP A 575 16.66 -13.02 8.75
N ILE A 576 15.93 -12.04 8.20
CA ILE A 576 15.26 -10.99 8.99
C ILE A 576 14.14 -11.61 9.83
N ALA A 577 13.33 -12.49 9.23
CA ALA A 577 12.26 -13.19 9.92
C ALA A 577 12.79 -14.21 10.93
N GLY A 578 13.86 -14.91 10.55
CA GLY A 578 14.49 -16.00 11.29
C GLY A 578 14.15 -17.36 10.67
N LEU A 579 15.19 -18.18 10.41
CA LEU A 579 15.03 -19.49 9.76
C LEU A 579 14.21 -20.49 10.59
N ASP A 580 14.23 -20.36 11.92
CA ASP A 580 13.46 -21.19 12.85
C ASP A 580 11.95 -20.87 12.77
N VAL A 581 11.62 -19.59 12.64
CA VAL A 581 10.23 -19.13 12.40
C VAL A 581 9.74 -19.62 11.04
N GLY A 582 10.60 -19.50 10.01
CA GLY A 582 10.31 -20.02 8.67
C GLY A 582 10.05 -21.52 8.67
N LYS A 583 10.89 -22.30 9.36
CA LYS A 583 10.68 -23.75 9.53
C LYS A 583 9.35 -24.06 10.20
N PHE A 584 9.02 -23.39 11.30
CA PHE A 584 7.75 -23.61 12.01
C PHE A 584 6.54 -23.34 11.11
N SER A 585 6.54 -22.24 10.35
CA SER A 585 5.47 -21.91 9.40
C SER A 585 5.32 -22.97 8.32
N ARG A 586 6.44 -23.43 7.74
CA ARG A 586 6.44 -24.51 6.74
C ARG A 586 5.92 -25.83 7.29
N ASP A 587 6.37 -26.24 8.47
CA ASP A 587 5.94 -27.49 9.09
C ASP A 587 4.42 -27.47 9.36
N SER A 588 3.88 -26.32 9.80
CA SER A 588 2.43 -26.14 9.99
C SER A 588 1.63 -26.25 8.69
N GLN A 589 2.05 -25.53 7.64
CA GLN A 589 1.37 -25.54 6.34
C GLN A 589 1.55 -26.88 5.59
N SER A 590 2.67 -27.58 5.82
CA SER A 590 2.95 -28.87 5.19
C SER A 590 1.90 -29.92 5.53
N LYS A 591 1.19 -29.80 6.65
CA LYS A 591 0.11 -30.72 7.03
C LYS A 591 -1.07 -30.69 6.07
N LEU A 592 -1.37 -29.52 5.49
CA LEU A 592 -2.49 -29.30 4.56
C LEU A 592 -2.08 -29.45 3.10
N PHE A 593 -0.88 -29.00 2.74
CA PHE A 593 -0.47 -28.85 1.33
C PHE A 593 0.62 -29.85 0.90
N LYS A 594 0.70 -31.01 1.57
CA LYS A 594 1.75 -32.05 1.37
C LYS A 594 2.07 -32.33 -0.09
N ASP A 595 1.03 -32.34 -0.91
CA ASP A 595 1.08 -32.75 -2.30
C ASP A 595 1.85 -31.79 -3.21
N ARG A 596 2.05 -30.55 -2.78
CA ARG A 596 2.75 -29.49 -3.54
C ARG A 596 3.86 -28.80 -2.76
N MET A 597 4.28 -29.39 -1.63
CA MET A 597 5.40 -28.88 -0.84
C MET A 597 6.76 -29.28 -1.44
N TYR A 598 7.72 -28.37 -1.33
CA TYR A 598 9.14 -28.57 -1.61
C TYR A 598 9.91 -28.11 -0.36
N SER A 599 10.80 -28.96 0.14
CA SER A 599 11.64 -28.67 1.30
C SER A 599 13.09 -28.79 0.89
N SER A 600 13.82 -27.68 0.98
CA SER A 600 15.27 -27.67 0.84
C SER A 600 15.93 -28.17 2.12
N ASP A 601 17.00 -28.95 1.99
CA ASP A 601 17.82 -29.39 3.13
C ASP A 601 18.72 -28.26 3.67
N ASN A 602 18.93 -27.20 2.90
CA ASN A 602 19.81 -26.09 3.26
C ASN A 602 19.39 -25.41 4.56
N ASP A 603 18.09 -25.12 4.71
CA ASP A 603 17.56 -24.50 5.93
C ASP A 603 17.80 -25.39 7.16
N SER A 604 17.62 -26.71 7.01
CA SER A 604 17.84 -27.67 8.09
C SER A 604 19.31 -27.71 8.52
N LEU A 605 20.24 -27.66 7.57
CA LEU A 605 21.68 -27.61 7.84
C LEU A 605 22.09 -26.32 8.55
N LEU A 606 21.58 -25.17 8.10
CA LEU A 606 21.85 -23.88 8.75
C LEU A 606 21.29 -23.82 10.18
N LEU A 607 20.08 -24.36 10.40
CA LEU A 607 19.47 -24.46 11.71
C LEU A 607 20.29 -25.34 12.67
N LYS A 608 20.84 -26.45 12.19
CA LYS A 608 21.70 -27.35 12.99
C LYS A 608 22.93 -26.63 13.53
N GLU A 609 23.50 -25.73 12.74
CA GLU A 609 24.64 -24.86 13.13
C GLU A 609 24.21 -23.58 13.87
N LYS A 610 22.95 -23.47 14.29
CA LYS A 610 22.39 -22.31 15.01
C LYS A 610 22.49 -20.99 14.23
N ARG A 611 22.51 -21.06 12.90
CA ARG A 611 22.51 -19.90 12.00
C ARG A 611 21.08 -19.46 11.73
N LEU A 612 20.49 -18.71 12.66
CA LEU A 612 19.08 -18.34 12.63
C LEU A 612 18.76 -17.02 11.91
N GLY A 613 19.75 -16.37 11.28
CA GLY A 613 19.61 -15.08 10.61
C GLY A 613 20.15 -13.89 11.40
N GLU A 614 19.52 -12.72 11.24
CA GLU A 614 20.00 -11.44 11.78
C GLU A 614 20.15 -11.47 13.31
N LYS A 615 19.23 -12.15 13.99
CA LYS A 615 19.19 -12.26 15.46
C LYS A 615 20.39 -13.00 16.07
N THR A 616 20.96 -13.96 15.34
CA THR A 616 22.17 -14.71 15.75
C THR A 616 23.43 -14.18 15.07
N GLY A 617 23.31 -13.14 14.26
CA GLY A 617 24.42 -12.56 13.50
C GLY A 617 24.84 -13.37 12.26
N SER A 618 24.16 -14.49 11.97
CA SER A 618 24.50 -15.41 10.87
C SER A 618 23.30 -16.23 10.42
N GLY A 619 23.13 -16.35 9.10
CA GLY A 619 22.10 -17.11 8.39
C GLY A 619 22.55 -17.39 6.95
N TYR A 620 21.77 -16.96 5.94
CA TYR A 620 22.20 -16.84 4.54
C TYR A 620 23.17 -15.66 4.30
N TYR A 621 23.23 -14.72 5.24
CA TYR A 621 24.23 -13.67 5.30
C TYR A 621 24.98 -13.71 6.64
N LEU A 622 26.14 -13.07 6.67
CA LEU A 622 26.79 -12.63 7.90
C LEU A 622 26.34 -11.21 8.24
N TYR A 623 26.18 -10.92 9.51
CA TYR A 623 25.69 -9.63 10.00
C TYR A 623 26.77 -8.99 10.86
N LYS A 624 27.56 -8.11 10.25
CA LYS A 624 28.70 -7.44 10.90
C LYS A 624 28.35 -5.99 11.24
N GLY A 625 28.87 -5.49 12.38
CA GLY A 625 28.72 -4.11 12.85
C GLY A 625 28.27 -4.01 14.31
N ASP A 626 28.52 -2.85 14.93
CA ASP A 626 28.10 -2.52 16.29
C ASP A 626 26.76 -1.75 16.29
N GLY A 627 25.91 -2.01 17.29
CA GLY A 627 24.61 -1.33 17.48
C GLY A 627 23.41 -1.96 16.76
N ASP A 628 22.34 -1.18 16.57
CA ASP A 628 21.04 -1.64 16.05
C ASP A 628 21.01 -1.96 14.54
N ILE A 629 22.05 -1.57 13.78
CA ILE A 629 22.08 -1.72 12.31
C ILE A 629 23.25 -2.62 11.92
N LYS A 630 22.97 -3.92 11.73
CA LYS A 630 23.95 -4.88 11.22
C LYS A 630 23.81 -5.00 9.70
N LYS A 631 24.92 -4.80 8.97
CA LYS A 631 24.91 -4.88 7.50
C LYS A 631 25.04 -6.34 7.03
N PRO A 632 24.25 -6.77 6.03
CA PRO A 632 24.48 -8.05 5.34
C PRO A 632 25.85 -8.05 4.67
N VAL A 633 26.58 -9.14 4.85
CA VAL A 633 27.77 -9.48 4.07
C VAL A 633 27.62 -10.93 3.60
N GLN A 634 28.04 -11.22 2.37
CA GLN A 634 28.06 -12.58 1.84
C GLN A 634 28.93 -13.48 2.73
N ASP A 635 28.49 -14.71 2.99
CA ASP A 635 29.26 -15.68 3.75
C ASP A 635 30.06 -16.58 2.79
N PRO A 636 31.40 -16.53 2.81
CA PRO A 636 32.23 -17.41 1.98
C PRO A 636 32.06 -18.90 2.34
N GLU A 637 31.57 -19.21 3.55
CA GLU A 637 31.41 -20.58 4.04
C GLU A 637 30.04 -21.19 3.67
N LEU A 638 29.14 -20.46 2.99
CA LEU A 638 27.79 -20.96 2.71
C LEU A 638 27.74 -22.10 1.68
N SER A 639 28.69 -22.11 0.75
CA SER A 639 28.74 -23.09 -0.34
C SER A 639 28.78 -24.53 0.15
N LYS A 640 29.48 -24.80 1.27
CA LYS A 640 29.60 -26.15 1.84
C LYS A 640 28.24 -26.72 2.30
N TYR A 641 27.36 -25.88 2.84
CA TYR A 641 26.02 -26.30 3.26
C TYR A 641 25.16 -26.63 2.05
N PHE A 642 25.25 -25.84 0.99
CA PHE A 642 24.48 -26.08 -0.24
C PHE A 642 24.98 -27.33 -0.99
N GLU A 643 26.28 -27.60 -0.98
CA GLU A 643 26.83 -28.84 -1.52
C GLU A 643 26.40 -30.07 -0.72
N GLU A 644 26.38 -29.97 0.62
CA GLU A 644 25.88 -31.04 1.49
C GLU A 644 24.38 -31.27 1.29
N GLY A 645 23.57 -30.21 1.27
CA GLY A 645 22.13 -30.28 1.01
C GLY A 645 21.81 -30.93 -0.32
N ARG A 646 22.53 -30.55 -1.39
CA ARG A 646 22.42 -31.21 -2.71
C ARG A 646 22.75 -32.69 -2.66
N ARG A 647 23.82 -33.08 -1.95
CA ARG A 647 24.20 -34.49 -1.76
C ARG A 647 23.11 -35.27 -1.03
N ASN A 648 22.55 -34.71 0.05
CA ASN A 648 21.48 -35.35 0.82
C ASN A 648 20.21 -35.55 -0.02
N MET A 649 19.84 -34.55 -0.82
CA MET A 649 18.66 -34.59 -1.69
C MET A 649 18.89 -35.35 -3.00
N LYS A 650 20.12 -35.81 -3.26
CA LYS A 650 20.54 -36.49 -4.51
C LYS A 650 20.24 -35.67 -5.77
N LEU A 651 20.34 -34.36 -5.66
CA LEU A 651 20.10 -33.42 -6.76
C LEU A 651 21.40 -33.18 -7.56
N LYS A 652 21.24 -32.98 -8.87
CA LYS A 652 22.34 -32.55 -9.75
C LYS A 652 22.20 -31.06 -10.02
N PRO A 653 23.30 -30.28 -10.01
CA PRO A 653 23.25 -28.89 -10.41
C PRO A 653 22.72 -28.74 -11.83
N LEU A 654 21.98 -27.67 -12.10
CA LEU A 654 21.57 -27.30 -13.45
C LEU A 654 22.82 -27.11 -14.33
N GLN A 655 22.78 -27.64 -15.55
CA GLN A 655 23.76 -27.30 -16.57
C GLN A 655 23.50 -25.88 -17.08
N ASN A 656 24.54 -25.13 -17.42
CA ASN A 656 24.46 -23.77 -17.98
C ASN A 656 23.74 -22.74 -17.08
N GLN A 657 24.03 -22.73 -15.77
CA GLN A 657 23.45 -21.74 -14.82
C GLN A 657 23.68 -20.27 -15.22
N SER A 658 24.75 -20.01 -15.98
CA SER A 658 25.06 -18.71 -16.59
C SER A 658 23.99 -18.22 -17.55
N ASN A 659 23.17 -19.11 -18.11
CA ASN A 659 22.15 -18.78 -19.11
C ASN A 659 20.84 -18.26 -18.49
N PHE A 660 20.66 -18.40 -17.17
CA PHE A 660 19.48 -17.86 -16.50
C PHE A 660 19.62 -16.35 -16.35
N SER A 661 18.73 -15.64 -17.05
CA SER A 661 18.57 -14.20 -16.93
C SER A 661 17.94 -13.84 -15.57
N ASP A 662 18.01 -12.56 -15.19
CA ASP A 662 17.30 -12.08 -14.00
C ASP A 662 15.77 -12.30 -14.14
N GLU A 663 15.23 -12.17 -15.36
CA GLU A 663 13.81 -12.42 -15.64
C GLU A 663 13.44 -13.90 -15.45
N ASP A 664 14.29 -14.84 -15.88
CA ASP A 664 14.05 -16.26 -15.64
C ASP A 664 13.94 -16.57 -14.15
N ILE A 665 14.89 -16.03 -13.36
CA ILE A 665 14.89 -16.19 -11.89
C ILE A 665 13.61 -15.61 -11.29
N GLN A 666 13.22 -14.40 -11.71
CA GLN A 666 12.01 -13.74 -11.24
C GLN A 666 10.76 -14.56 -11.54
N LEU A 667 10.60 -15.05 -12.78
CA LEU A 667 9.44 -15.85 -13.18
C LEU A 667 9.39 -17.19 -12.44
N ILE A 668 10.51 -17.92 -12.36
CA ILE A 668 10.55 -19.21 -11.63
C ILE A 668 10.16 -19.02 -10.17
N THR A 669 10.57 -17.89 -9.57
CA THR A 669 10.32 -17.58 -8.17
C THR A 669 8.90 -17.09 -7.91
N LEU A 670 8.33 -16.26 -8.79
CA LEU A 670 7.06 -15.57 -8.56
C LEU A 670 5.83 -16.34 -9.08
N LEU A 671 5.95 -17.09 -10.18
CA LEU A 671 4.78 -17.77 -10.76
C LEU A 671 4.14 -18.82 -9.83
N PRO A 672 4.89 -19.58 -9.00
CA PRO A 672 4.28 -20.45 -8.00
C PRO A 672 3.46 -19.69 -6.95
N ALA A 673 3.89 -18.48 -6.57
CA ALA A 673 3.13 -17.62 -5.66
C ALA A 673 1.85 -17.10 -6.32
N VAL A 674 1.92 -16.74 -7.61
CA VAL A 674 0.72 -16.39 -8.41
C VAL A 674 -0.25 -17.56 -8.47
N ASN A 675 0.26 -18.77 -8.70
CA ASN A 675 -0.56 -19.97 -8.76
C ASN A 675 -1.26 -20.27 -7.42
N GLU A 676 -0.55 -20.15 -6.30
CA GLU A 676 -1.17 -20.32 -4.98
C GLU A 676 -2.16 -19.20 -4.65
N ALA A 677 -1.89 -17.95 -5.08
CA ALA A 677 -2.88 -16.87 -5.02
C ALA A 677 -4.16 -17.22 -5.80
N CYS A 678 -4.02 -17.81 -6.99
CA CYS A 678 -5.18 -18.30 -7.76
C CYS A 678 -5.96 -19.41 -7.03
N ARG A 679 -5.28 -20.28 -6.27
CA ARG A 679 -5.96 -21.28 -5.41
C ARG A 679 -6.69 -20.63 -4.24
N VAL A 680 -6.11 -19.61 -3.61
CA VAL A 680 -6.76 -18.81 -2.55
C VAL A 680 -8.05 -18.14 -3.07
N ILE A 681 -8.04 -17.67 -4.33
CA ILE A 681 -9.23 -17.13 -5.02
C ILE A 681 -10.25 -18.25 -5.28
N GLU A 682 -9.81 -19.36 -5.88
CA GLU A 682 -10.64 -20.52 -6.23
C GLU A 682 -11.38 -21.11 -5.01
N GLU A 683 -10.71 -21.13 -3.85
CA GLU A 683 -11.25 -21.62 -2.58
C GLU A 683 -12.16 -20.59 -1.87
N GLY A 684 -12.23 -19.35 -2.36
CA GLY A 684 -13.06 -18.30 -1.78
C GLY A 684 -12.57 -17.78 -0.43
N LEU A 685 -11.26 -17.85 -0.15
CA LEU A 685 -10.69 -17.43 1.13
C LEU A 685 -10.61 -15.90 1.30
N VAL A 686 -10.61 -15.18 0.19
CA VAL A 686 -10.62 -13.71 0.13
C VAL A 686 -11.94 -13.22 -0.44
N TYR A 687 -12.32 -11.99 -0.09
CA TYR A 687 -13.56 -11.40 -0.58
C TYR A 687 -13.47 -10.92 -2.03
N ARG A 688 -12.32 -10.36 -2.42
CA ARG A 688 -12.03 -9.87 -3.77
C ARG A 688 -10.63 -10.30 -4.19
N VAL A 689 -10.42 -10.51 -5.49
CA VAL A 689 -9.08 -10.78 -6.05
C VAL A 689 -8.09 -9.68 -5.67
N SER A 690 -8.53 -8.42 -5.75
CA SER A 690 -7.72 -7.24 -5.39
C SER A 690 -7.30 -7.19 -3.92
N ASP A 691 -7.96 -7.92 -3.02
CA ASP A 691 -7.53 -8.01 -1.63
C ASP A 691 -6.21 -8.79 -1.50
N ILE A 692 -5.95 -9.76 -2.39
CA ILE A 692 -4.65 -10.47 -2.45
C ILE A 692 -3.54 -9.54 -2.91
N ASP A 693 -3.82 -8.67 -3.87
CA ASP A 693 -2.84 -7.68 -4.35
C ASP A 693 -2.43 -6.72 -3.24
N VAL A 694 -3.40 -6.23 -2.45
CA VAL A 694 -3.15 -5.39 -1.27
C VAL A 694 -2.37 -6.17 -0.21
N ALA A 695 -2.78 -7.40 0.08
CA ALA A 695 -2.11 -8.27 1.04
C ALA A 695 -0.66 -8.58 0.61
N GLY A 696 -0.42 -8.87 -0.66
CA GLY A 696 0.92 -9.11 -1.21
C GLY A 696 1.79 -7.86 -1.17
N ALA A 697 1.27 -6.70 -1.57
CA ALA A 697 2.04 -5.46 -1.55
C ALA A 697 2.45 -5.04 -0.13
N PHE A 698 1.58 -5.22 0.86
CA PHE A 698 1.84 -4.77 2.23
C PHE A 698 2.39 -5.85 3.17
N GLY A 699 2.15 -7.13 2.88
CA GLY A 699 2.64 -8.27 3.65
C GLY A 699 3.93 -8.87 3.09
N MET A 700 4.02 -9.05 1.76
CA MET A 700 5.22 -9.55 1.08
C MET A 700 6.16 -8.44 0.61
N ASN A 701 5.75 -7.17 0.77
CA ASN A 701 6.42 -6.01 0.17
C ASN A 701 6.53 -6.12 -1.37
N PHE A 702 5.50 -6.69 -2.01
CA PHE A 702 5.44 -6.79 -3.46
C PHE A 702 5.42 -5.38 -4.10
N PRO A 703 6.14 -5.13 -5.20
CA PRO A 703 6.29 -3.77 -5.73
C PRO A 703 4.98 -3.22 -6.29
N ARG A 704 4.44 -2.18 -5.64
CA ARG A 704 3.14 -1.55 -5.99
C ARG A 704 3.05 -1.03 -7.42
N MET A 705 4.19 -0.75 -8.06
CA MET A 705 4.25 -0.34 -9.46
C MET A 705 3.71 -1.37 -10.46
N TYR A 706 3.57 -2.63 -10.04
CA TYR A 706 2.91 -3.69 -10.80
C TYR A 706 1.48 -3.99 -10.31
N GLY A 707 0.98 -3.22 -9.34
CA GLY A 707 -0.41 -3.26 -8.87
C GLY A 707 -0.72 -4.36 -7.86
N GLY A 708 0.20 -5.31 -7.69
CA GLY A 708 0.05 -6.47 -6.83
C GLY A 708 0.46 -7.75 -7.56
N LEU A 709 0.50 -8.87 -6.84
CA LEU A 709 0.99 -10.14 -7.39
C LEU A 709 0.13 -10.66 -8.54
N VAL A 710 -1.19 -10.61 -8.40
CA VAL A 710 -2.14 -11.08 -9.40
C VAL A 710 -2.25 -10.07 -10.54
N LYS A 711 -2.35 -8.76 -10.23
CA LYS A 711 -2.32 -7.71 -11.26
C LYS A 711 -1.07 -7.77 -12.13
N TRP A 712 0.09 -8.02 -11.52
CA TRP A 712 1.35 -8.18 -12.25
C TRP A 712 1.28 -9.35 -13.23
N ALA A 713 0.84 -10.50 -12.77
CA ALA A 713 0.72 -11.70 -13.60
C ALA A 713 -0.26 -11.49 -14.76
N ASP A 714 -1.35 -10.76 -14.53
CA ASP A 714 -2.36 -10.48 -15.55
C ASP A 714 -1.87 -9.45 -16.59
N GLU A 715 -1.44 -8.27 -16.15
CA GLU A 715 -1.13 -7.13 -17.04
C GLU A 715 0.26 -7.24 -17.69
N PHE A 716 1.25 -7.81 -17.01
CA PHE A 716 2.65 -7.81 -17.49
C PHE A 716 3.11 -9.16 -18.06
N VAL A 717 2.49 -10.27 -17.64
CA VAL A 717 2.85 -11.62 -18.12
C VAL A 717 1.77 -12.19 -19.03
N GLY A 718 0.50 -12.10 -18.61
CA GLY A 718 -0.66 -12.67 -19.26
C GLY A 718 -0.94 -14.11 -18.81
N ALA A 719 -2.22 -14.40 -18.48
CA ALA A 719 -2.65 -15.68 -17.93
C ALA A 719 -2.18 -16.91 -18.73
N LYS A 720 -2.25 -16.84 -20.07
CA LYS A 720 -1.80 -17.92 -20.96
C LYS A 720 -0.30 -18.22 -20.80
N LYS A 721 0.54 -17.18 -20.82
CA LYS A 721 1.98 -17.32 -20.65
C LYS A 721 2.34 -17.83 -19.25
N VAL A 722 1.57 -17.43 -18.23
CA VAL A 722 1.74 -17.95 -16.87
C VAL A 722 1.49 -19.47 -16.83
N VAL A 723 0.40 -19.96 -17.42
CA VAL A 723 0.09 -21.40 -17.50
C VAL A 723 1.18 -22.15 -18.25
N GLU A 724 1.53 -21.70 -19.46
CA GLU A 724 2.57 -22.33 -20.29
C GLU A 724 3.89 -22.47 -19.52
N ARG A 725 4.32 -21.40 -18.84
CA ARG A 725 5.57 -21.41 -18.08
C ARG A 725 5.51 -22.33 -16.86
N LEU A 726 4.39 -22.36 -16.15
CA LEU A 726 4.17 -23.26 -15.02
C LEU A 726 4.19 -24.73 -15.46
N GLU A 727 3.50 -25.07 -16.56
CA GLU A 727 3.51 -26.43 -17.13
C GLU A 727 4.91 -26.86 -17.57
N ASP A 728 5.68 -25.97 -18.19
CA ASP A 728 7.07 -26.25 -18.57
C ASP A 728 7.95 -26.51 -17.34
N LEU A 729 7.81 -25.71 -16.29
CA LEU A 729 8.54 -25.91 -15.03
C LEU A 729 8.11 -27.21 -14.33
N GLN A 730 6.81 -27.54 -14.36
CA GLN A 730 6.31 -28.80 -13.83
C GLN A 730 6.90 -29.99 -14.60
N LYS A 731 6.94 -29.95 -15.94
CA LYS A 731 7.54 -31.00 -16.77
C LYS A 731 9.04 -31.17 -16.49
N GLN A 732 9.76 -30.06 -16.29
CA GLN A 732 11.20 -30.08 -16.02
C GLN A 732 11.56 -30.58 -14.62
N THR A 733 10.76 -30.22 -13.62
CA THR A 733 11.07 -30.50 -12.20
C THR A 733 10.35 -31.71 -11.64
N GLY A 734 9.21 -32.10 -12.24
CA GLY A 734 8.29 -33.10 -11.69
C GLY A 734 7.52 -32.62 -10.46
N LEU A 735 7.69 -31.36 -10.03
CA LEU A 735 7.10 -30.85 -8.80
C LEU A 735 5.71 -30.28 -9.03
N ARG A 736 4.73 -30.75 -8.25
CA ARG A 736 3.36 -30.23 -8.25
C ARG A 736 3.25 -28.78 -7.76
N LEU A 737 4.29 -28.23 -7.13
CA LEU A 737 4.43 -26.80 -6.85
C LEU A 737 4.16 -25.93 -8.09
N TYR A 738 4.57 -26.40 -9.27
CA TYR A 738 4.41 -25.70 -10.54
C TYR A 738 3.16 -26.14 -11.31
N GLU A 739 2.33 -27.04 -10.78
CA GLU A 739 1.10 -27.47 -11.45
C GLU A 739 0.07 -26.34 -11.45
N PRO A 740 -0.33 -25.78 -12.61
CA PRO A 740 -1.31 -24.69 -12.65
C PRO A 740 -2.67 -25.13 -12.07
N CYS A 741 -3.27 -24.31 -11.21
CA CYS A 741 -4.60 -24.56 -10.68
C CYS A 741 -5.69 -24.40 -11.74
N GLN A 742 -6.91 -24.85 -11.44
CA GLN A 742 -7.99 -24.85 -12.42
C GLN A 742 -8.45 -23.42 -12.75
N TYR A 743 -8.56 -22.54 -11.75
CA TYR A 743 -8.89 -21.13 -11.98
C TYR A 743 -7.99 -20.45 -13.01
N LEU A 744 -6.68 -20.67 -12.89
CA LEU A 744 -5.68 -20.11 -13.77
C LEU A 744 -5.79 -20.69 -15.19
N LYS A 745 -6.00 -22.01 -15.32
CA LYS A 745 -6.24 -22.68 -16.60
C LYS A 745 -7.51 -22.16 -17.29
N ASP A 746 -8.58 -21.97 -16.54
CA ASP A 746 -9.85 -21.46 -17.07
C ASP A 746 -9.72 -20.01 -17.56
N CYS A 747 -9.01 -19.15 -16.82
CA CYS A 747 -8.74 -17.79 -17.26
C CYS A 747 -7.92 -17.77 -18.56
N ALA A 748 -6.86 -18.58 -18.62
CA ALA A 748 -6.01 -18.70 -19.79
C ALA A 748 -6.76 -19.23 -21.03
N ALA A 749 -7.58 -20.27 -20.86
CA ALA A 749 -8.33 -20.89 -21.96
C ALA A 749 -9.40 -19.96 -22.55
N ASN A 750 -10.02 -19.12 -21.70
CA ASN A 750 -11.11 -18.23 -22.10
C ASN A 750 -10.65 -16.80 -22.40
N GLY A 751 -9.35 -16.50 -22.33
CA GLY A 751 -8.82 -15.14 -22.51
C GLY A 751 -9.37 -14.14 -21.48
N LYS A 752 -9.72 -14.62 -20.28
CA LYS A 752 -10.24 -13.80 -19.19
C LYS A 752 -9.10 -13.26 -18.33
N SER A 753 -9.27 -12.06 -17.80
CA SER A 753 -8.36 -11.46 -16.82
C SER A 753 -8.34 -12.30 -15.54
N LEU A 754 -7.17 -12.46 -14.91
CA LEU A 754 -7.06 -13.07 -13.58
C LEU A 754 -7.82 -12.28 -12.49
N GLU A 755 -8.14 -11.01 -12.76
CA GLU A 755 -8.89 -10.15 -11.86
C GLU A 755 -10.41 -10.32 -11.98
N SER A 756 -10.88 -10.99 -13.05
CA SER A 756 -12.30 -11.20 -13.31
C SER A 756 -12.97 -12.24 -12.40
N GLY A 757 -12.33 -12.60 -11.29
CA GLY A 757 -12.70 -13.74 -10.44
C GLY A 757 -14.14 -13.72 -9.94
N LEU A 758 -14.76 -14.91 -10.04
CA LEU A 758 -16.14 -15.35 -9.77
C LEU A 758 -17.28 -14.48 -10.32
#